data_AF-A0A2T5HZG7-F1
#
_entry.id   AF-A0A2T5HZG7-F1
#
_cell.length_a   1.000
_cell.length_b   1.000
_cell.length_c   1.000
_cell.angle_alpha   90.00
_cell.angle_beta   90.00
_cell.angle_gamma   90.00
#
_symmetry.space_group_name_H-M   'P 1'
#
loop_
_entity.id
_entity.type
_entity.pdbx_description
1 polymer ?
#
loop_
_entity_poly.entity_id
_entity_poly.type
_entity_poly.pdbx_seq_one_letter_code
_entity_poly.pdbx_strand_id
1 'polypeptide(L)'
;MFSSDQETHKALNSLTMAARDQTRPLIIWVGAGVSSWAKYPFWNDLAAQMHTVFSREERNYDGVFSSRLLEGAKYPELFEQMRIANQSRYFTFLSDQFRPQHATGVYRRFIRAICKIPNVYIVTTNVDEALEHSLPEHITIQRSDIERLPQLLHQRSRFICKLHGSVSSVESMVFAKRDYESLQLNNDYLEAIRSIFSNTTVLFLGYGLRDEYVFQNLEACSTIRPLFGVGPHFIVTSEERNELPATVRRIRYLPDATDHRDALQVLEVIADFASNQSIQTVNESKEEVPSQQSIYYLADLVTRGTWTTSHTLNFESLSGSIQSQAIIGEGYVDGEIEFYNYSALHDIVVGLLCFDIVCVSIDHLAHVHDLLGYAAFWILVESGSLRLVIPPPTPSVIFADERSPVGDLGLMNQGSNNGLSGEFLPLSISERIRKQLLPVKGKENEAERLFQYLELSVFDVSKAKLSESVAEKTRGALMNPSIRRMLGVSQGTPRNVIPRWLSFPALRLAKVISSGIICQHIQASSARMIFGSEKLASVAFSAIEAEQWAQDAASYVLTGRFNSDVGEIIRKNPDLLSEIIKFRESSTGASFRREIAQSLAADNGSQIVTAINSGLNQAIPAAVLQQARDQLSGLFIPRENTSVSTPVVWGDLRNSDTQISRWRKRSRTLLEEEIKRQRLGPSDECPCGSGEPLKFCCQRALS
;
A
#
# COMPACT_ATOMS: atom_id res chain seq x y z
N MET A 1 1.14 11.46 3.13
CA MET A 1 2.19 10.45 3.42
C MET A 1 2.55 10.55 4.89
N PHE A 2 2.76 9.44 5.61
CA PHE A 2 3.30 9.50 6.96
C PHE A 2 4.79 9.78 6.97
N SER A 3 5.26 10.43 8.02
CA SER A 3 6.68 10.54 8.27
C SER A 3 7.28 9.15 8.48
N SER A 4 8.48 8.91 7.95
CA SER A 4 9.21 7.65 8.08
C SER A 4 9.82 7.43 9.46
N ASP A 5 9.54 8.31 10.43
CA ASP A 5 10.06 8.18 11.78
C ASP A 5 9.45 6.98 12.52
N GLN A 6 10.25 6.38 13.38
CA GLN A 6 9.88 5.15 14.09
C GLN A 6 8.69 5.36 15.04
N GLU A 7 8.53 6.57 15.59
CA GLU A 7 7.47 6.89 16.55
C GLU A 7 6.11 6.97 15.86
N THR A 8 6.03 7.61 14.69
CA THR A 8 4.82 7.63 13.84
C THR A 8 4.38 6.22 13.47
N HIS A 9 5.30 5.34 13.07
CA HIS A 9 4.96 3.95 12.74
C HIS A 9 4.46 3.16 13.96
N LYS A 10 5.13 3.28 15.12
CA LYS A 10 4.67 2.65 16.37
C LYS A 10 3.29 3.16 16.79
N ALA A 11 3.06 4.46 16.67
CA ALA A 11 1.78 5.09 17.01
C ALA A 11 0.67 4.61 16.07
N LEU A 12 0.91 4.58 14.76
CA LEU A 12 -0.05 4.07 13.78
C LEU A 12 -0.39 2.61 14.04
N ASN A 13 0.61 1.73 14.25
CA ASN A 13 0.37 0.33 14.59
C ASN A 13 -0.46 0.18 15.88
N SER A 14 -0.17 0.98 16.90
CA SER A 14 -0.91 0.96 18.16
C SER A 14 -2.37 1.40 17.98
N LEU A 15 -2.61 2.43 17.16
CA LEU A 15 -3.96 2.91 16.84
C LEU A 15 -4.75 1.86 16.06
N THR A 16 -4.11 1.22 15.09
CA THR A 16 -4.67 0.14 14.30
C THR A 16 -5.08 -1.05 15.17
N MET A 17 -4.22 -1.46 16.11
CA MET A 17 -4.55 -2.50 17.09
C MET A 17 -5.73 -2.09 17.97
N ALA A 18 -5.74 -0.85 18.48
CA ALA A 18 -6.83 -0.34 19.31
C ALA A 18 -8.18 -0.33 18.56
N ALA A 19 -8.18 0.05 17.28
CA ALA A 19 -9.37 0.04 16.44
C ALA A 19 -9.88 -1.38 16.13
N ARG A 20 -8.96 -2.34 15.99
CA ARG A 20 -9.27 -3.74 15.70
C ARG A 20 -9.81 -4.48 16.92
N ASP A 21 -9.11 -4.41 18.05
CA ASP A 21 -9.44 -5.19 19.24
C ASP A 21 -10.73 -4.69 19.91
N GLN A 22 -11.09 -3.41 19.71
CA GLN A 22 -12.26 -2.74 20.29
C GLN A 22 -12.43 -2.96 21.81
N THR A 23 -11.34 -3.28 22.51
CA THR A 23 -11.29 -3.44 23.97
C THR A 23 -11.65 -2.13 24.66
N ARG A 24 -11.27 -1.01 24.04
CA ARG A 24 -11.73 0.35 24.36
C ARG A 24 -12.38 0.96 23.12
N PRO A 25 -13.56 1.59 23.24
CA PRO A 25 -14.17 2.34 22.15
C PRO A 25 -13.21 3.38 21.56
N LEU A 26 -13.21 3.54 20.23
CA LEU A 26 -12.45 4.59 19.55
C LEU A 26 -13.34 5.82 19.34
N ILE A 27 -13.00 6.94 19.98
CA ILE A 27 -13.61 8.25 19.74
C ILE A 27 -12.75 9.01 18.73
N ILE A 28 -13.38 9.52 17.67
CA ILE A 28 -12.75 10.47 16.75
C ILE A 28 -13.12 11.87 17.21
N TRP A 29 -12.12 12.58 17.72
CA TRP A 29 -12.29 13.95 18.19
C TRP A 29 -11.97 14.90 17.04
N VAL A 30 -13.00 15.55 16.51
CA VAL A 30 -12.96 16.37 15.29
C VAL A 30 -12.83 17.86 15.65
N GLY A 31 -11.83 18.53 15.06
CA GLY A 31 -11.57 19.97 15.22
C GLY A 31 -11.83 20.77 13.95
N ALA A 32 -11.55 22.08 13.99
CA ALA A 32 -11.92 23.03 12.94
C ALA A 32 -11.26 22.72 11.60
N GLY A 33 -10.10 22.06 11.59
CA GLY A 33 -9.43 21.61 10.37
C GLY A 33 -10.30 20.70 9.50
N VAL A 34 -11.16 19.86 10.08
CA VAL A 34 -12.10 19.02 9.31
C VAL A 34 -13.26 19.85 8.76
N SER A 35 -13.79 20.79 9.56
CA SER A 35 -14.86 21.71 9.12
C SER A 35 -14.41 22.65 8.01
N SER A 36 -13.11 22.95 7.91
CA SER A 36 -12.55 23.67 6.76
C SER A 36 -12.78 22.95 5.43
N TRP A 37 -12.82 21.60 5.43
CA TRP A 37 -13.19 20.85 4.24
C TRP A 37 -14.67 21.04 3.88
N ALA A 38 -15.53 21.47 4.80
CA ALA A 38 -16.90 21.90 4.51
C ALA A 38 -17.02 23.42 4.24
N LYS A 39 -15.89 24.11 4.02
CA LYS A 39 -15.76 25.57 3.79
C LYS A 39 -16.03 26.46 5.01
N TYR A 40 -16.06 25.91 6.22
CA TYR A 40 -16.15 26.74 7.42
C TYR A 40 -14.80 27.39 7.74
N PRO A 41 -14.80 28.62 8.28
CA PRO A 41 -13.57 29.36 8.54
C PRO A 41 -12.78 28.79 9.72
N PHE A 42 -11.47 28.95 9.69
CA PHE A 42 -10.64 28.80 10.89
C PHE A 42 -10.83 29.96 11.85
N TRP A 43 -10.41 29.77 13.11
CA TRP A 43 -10.53 30.79 14.16
C TRP A 43 -9.86 32.11 13.80
N ASN A 44 -8.66 32.07 13.21
CA ASN A 44 -7.93 33.26 12.79
C ASN A 44 -8.68 34.03 11.69
N ASP A 45 -9.26 33.31 10.73
CA ASP A 45 -9.97 33.92 9.61
C ASP A 45 -11.29 34.54 10.10
N LEU A 46 -12.02 33.83 10.95
CA LEU A 46 -13.24 34.32 11.58
C LEU A 46 -12.98 35.55 12.45
N ALA A 47 -11.96 35.48 13.32
CA ALA A 47 -11.59 36.58 14.21
C ALA A 47 -11.17 37.83 13.43
N ALA A 48 -10.36 37.69 12.39
CA ALA A 48 -9.93 38.80 11.54
C ALA A 48 -11.09 39.45 10.78
N GLN A 49 -12.01 38.64 10.24
CA GLN A 49 -13.21 39.12 9.56
C GLN A 49 -14.13 39.88 10.53
N MET A 50 -14.41 39.31 11.70
CA MET A 50 -15.22 39.97 12.73
C MET A 50 -14.56 41.25 13.23
N HIS A 51 -13.25 41.23 13.53
CA HIS A 51 -12.51 42.41 13.97
C HIS A 51 -12.61 43.56 12.97
N THR A 52 -12.55 43.26 11.66
CA THR A 52 -12.69 44.27 10.59
C THR A 52 -14.09 44.91 10.62
N VAL A 53 -15.14 44.11 10.75
CA VAL A 53 -16.52 44.60 10.79
C VAL A 53 -16.78 45.43 12.05
N PHE A 54 -16.37 44.93 13.21
CA PHE A 54 -16.54 45.63 14.49
C PHE A 54 -15.75 46.94 14.54
N SER A 55 -14.52 46.97 14.04
CA SER A 55 -13.71 48.20 13.95
C SER A 55 -14.35 49.28 13.08
N ARG A 56 -15.08 48.87 12.04
CA ARG A 56 -15.74 49.81 11.11
C ARG A 56 -17.08 50.29 11.64
N GLU A 57 -17.86 49.40 12.26
CA GLU A 57 -19.29 49.62 12.49
C GLU A 57 -19.66 49.89 13.95
N GLU A 58 -18.83 49.48 14.91
CA GLU A 58 -19.14 49.59 16.33
C GLU A 58 -18.28 50.65 17.02
N ARG A 59 -18.89 51.79 17.38
CA ARG A 59 -18.17 52.93 18.00
C ARG A 59 -17.56 52.61 19.38
N ASN A 60 -18.15 51.67 20.11
CA ASN A 60 -17.72 51.28 21.45
C ASN A 60 -16.67 50.16 21.44
N TYR A 61 -16.24 49.72 20.26
CA TYR A 61 -15.24 48.67 20.11
C TYR A 61 -13.82 49.27 20.09
N ASP A 62 -12.98 48.88 21.06
CA ASP A 62 -11.57 49.29 21.08
C ASP A 62 -10.78 48.49 20.03
N GLY A 63 -10.70 49.06 18.82
CA GLY A 63 -9.95 48.47 17.72
C GLY A 63 -8.46 48.30 18.02
N VAL A 64 -7.83 49.25 18.72
CA VAL A 64 -6.37 49.24 18.97
C VAL A 64 -5.99 48.15 19.95
N PHE A 65 -6.71 48.01 21.05
CA PHE A 65 -6.51 46.91 21.99
C PHE A 65 -6.80 45.55 21.33
N SER A 66 -7.89 45.48 20.57
CA SER A 66 -8.31 44.25 19.89
C SER A 66 -7.35 43.78 18.81
N SER A 67 -6.69 44.70 18.08
CA SER A 67 -5.64 44.31 17.12
C SER A 67 -4.46 43.61 17.80
N ARG A 68 -4.07 44.04 19.02
CA ARG A 68 -3.00 43.35 19.79
C ARG A 68 -3.42 41.94 20.20
N LEU A 69 -4.70 41.73 20.53
CA LEU A 69 -5.23 40.39 20.82
C LEU A 69 -5.20 39.50 19.57
N LEU A 70 -5.56 40.05 18.40
CA LEU A 70 -5.50 39.34 17.13
C LEU A 70 -4.06 38.95 16.76
N GLU A 71 -3.11 39.88 16.85
CA GLU A 71 -1.68 39.65 16.60
C GLU A 71 -1.08 38.61 17.56
N GLY A 72 -1.53 38.64 18.83
CA GLY A 72 -1.14 37.67 19.85
C GLY A 72 -1.89 36.34 19.80
N ALA A 73 -2.74 36.10 18.79
CA ALA A 73 -3.61 34.92 18.65
C ALA A 73 -4.49 34.63 19.89
N LYS A 74 -4.86 35.66 20.65
CA LYS A 74 -5.74 35.59 21.84
C LYS A 74 -7.21 35.70 21.43
N TYR A 75 -7.67 34.69 20.70
CA TYR A 75 -9.00 34.73 20.08
C TYR A 75 -10.16 34.79 21.10
N PRO A 76 -10.18 34.02 22.21
CA PRO A 76 -11.29 34.07 23.16
C PRO A 76 -11.49 35.47 23.80
N GLU A 77 -10.40 36.15 24.14
CA GLU A 77 -10.43 37.52 24.64
C GLU A 77 -10.93 38.51 23.59
N LEU A 78 -10.52 38.32 22.33
CA LEU A 78 -10.95 39.15 21.21
C LEU A 78 -12.46 39.00 20.94
N PHE A 79 -12.97 37.77 20.93
CA PHE A 79 -14.41 37.50 20.82
C PHE A 79 -15.20 38.09 22.00
N GLU A 80 -14.66 38.06 23.21
CA GLU A 80 -15.27 38.71 24.37
C GLU A 80 -15.39 40.24 24.16
N GLN A 81 -14.35 40.91 23.64
CA GLN A 81 -14.42 42.34 23.34
C GLN A 81 -15.52 42.67 22.32
N MET A 82 -15.67 41.84 21.28
CA MET A 82 -16.72 42.03 20.28
C MET A 82 -18.12 41.78 20.86
N ARG A 83 -18.27 40.75 21.71
CA ARG A 83 -19.55 40.47 22.38
C ARG A 83 -19.96 41.57 23.35
N ILE A 84 -19.01 42.14 24.11
CA ILE A 84 -19.25 43.28 25.00
C ILE A 84 -19.63 44.53 24.19
N ALA A 85 -18.95 44.78 23.08
CA ALA A 85 -19.22 45.95 22.25
C ALA A 85 -20.63 45.89 21.63
N ASN A 86 -21.04 44.74 21.08
CA ASN A 86 -22.38 44.53 20.55
C ASN A 86 -22.76 43.04 20.48
N GLN A 87 -23.50 42.56 21.46
CA GLN A 87 -23.89 41.15 21.59
C GLN A 87 -24.79 40.67 20.44
N SER A 88 -25.75 41.49 20.00
CA SER A 88 -26.69 41.09 18.94
C SER A 88 -25.93 40.88 17.62
N ARG A 89 -25.09 41.84 17.22
CA ARG A 89 -24.26 41.70 16.02
C ARG A 89 -23.31 40.53 16.11
N TYR A 90 -22.69 40.32 17.27
CA TYR A 90 -21.77 39.21 17.51
C TYR A 90 -22.43 37.87 17.17
N PHE A 91 -23.63 37.62 17.70
CA PHE A 91 -24.36 36.38 17.42
C PHE A 91 -24.91 36.31 16.00
N THR A 92 -25.44 37.41 15.44
CA THR A 92 -25.89 37.42 14.04
C THR A 92 -24.74 37.07 13.09
N PHE A 93 -23.55 37.63 13.31
CA PHE A 93 -22.38 37.34 12.49
C PHE A 93 -21.98 35.86 12.59
N LEU A 94 -21.92 35.31 13.80
CA LEU A 94 -21.61 33.88 13.99
C LEU A 94 -22.65 32.97 13.32
N SER A 95 -23.95 33.28 13.48
CA SER A 95 -25.02 32.52 12.84
C SER A 95 -24.90 32.55 11.31
N ASP A 96 -24.56 33.71 10.73
CA ASP A 96 -24.39 33.87 9.30
C ASP A 96 -23.17 33.12 8.74
N GLN A 97 -22.05 33.13 9.46
CA GLN A 97 -20.82 32.44 9.04
C GLN A 97 -20.95 30.91 9.06
N PHE A 98 -21.72 30.37 10.01
CA PHE A 98 -21.89 28.93 10.19
C PHE A 98 -23.19 28.38 9.59
N ARG A 99 -23.85 29.12 8.68
CA ARG A 99 -25.00 28.60 7.93
C ARG A 99 -24.63 27.29 7.20
N PRO A 100 -25.58 26.34 7.07
CA PRO A 100 -25.33 25.06 6.41
C PRO A 100 -24.67 25.22 5.03
N GLN A 101 -23.50 24.62 4.87
CA GLN A 101 -22.75 24.58 3.61
C GLN A 101 -22.95 23.25 2.89
N HIS A 102 -22.83 23.28 1.56
CA HIS A 102 -22.76 22.04 0.78
C HIS A 102 -21.41 21.34 0.99
N ALA A 103 -21.46 20.04 1.27
CA ALA A 103 -20.28 19.22 1.47
C ALA A 103 -19.38 19.19 0.22
N THR A 104 -18.12 19.60 0.37
CA THR A 104 -17.11 19.46 -0.67
C THR A 104 -16.77 17.97 -0.88
N GLY A 105 -16.08 17.66 -1.98
CA GLY A 105 -15.60 16.32 -2.24
C GLY A 105 -14.66 15.79 -1.15
N VAL A 106 -13.79 16.64 -0.59
CA VAL A 106 -12.87 16.25 0.50
C VAL A 106 -13.65 15.90 1.77
N TYR A 107 -14.67 16.70 2.12
CA TYR A 107 -15.54 16.40 3.25
C TYR A 107 -16.34 15.11 3.04
N ARG A 108 -16.84 14.87 1.81
CA ARG A 108 -17.51 13.61 1.49
C ARG A 108 -16.57 12.40 1.56
N ARG A 109 -15.29 12.56 1.20
CA ARG A 109 -14.26 11.53 1.40
C ARG A 109 -14.04 11.24 2.89
N PHE A 110 -13.96 12.28 3.72
CA PHE A 110 -13.88 12.14 5.18
C PHE A 110 -15.05 11.31 5.73
N ILE A 111 -16.30 11.68 5.41
CA ILE A 111 -17.49 10.95 5.85
C ILE A 111 -17.47 9.49 5.38
N ARG A 112 -17.05 9.22 4.14
CA ARG A 112 -16.91 7.84 3.64
C ARG A 112 -15.90 7.02 4.43
N ALA A 113 -14.77 7.60 4.83
CA ALA A 113 -13.78 6.92 5.67
C ALA A 113 -14.34 6.62 7.07
N ILE A 114 -15.06 7.59 7.67
CA ILE A 114 -15.73 7.42 8.96
C ILE A 114 -16.76 6.29 8.92
N CYS A 115 -17.62 6.23 7.89
CA CYS A 115 -18.66 5.21 7.76
C CYS A 115 -18.12 3.78 7.62
N LYS A 116 -16.86 3.61 7.20
CA LYS A 116 -16.22 2.28 7.12
C LYS A 116 -15.69 1.78 8.46
N ILE A 117 -15.49 2.67 9.43
CA ILE A 117 -15.03 2.29 10.76
C ILE A 117 -16.25 1.80 11.57
N PRO A 118 -16.23 0.58 12.14
CA PRO A 118 -17.32 0.06 12.95
C PRO A 118 -17.46 0.86 14.25
N ASN A 119 -18.70 1.19 14.62
CA ASN A 119 -19.04 1.85 15.90
C ASN A 119 -18.24 3.14 16.16
N VAL A 120 -18.19 4.04 15.17
CA VAL A 120 -17.56 5.35 15.37
C VAL A 120 -18.41 6.23 16.28
N TYR A 121 -17.75 6.74 17.32
CA TYR A 121 -18.24 7.80 18.18
C TYR A 121 -17.47 9.08 17.85
N ILE A 122 -18.17 10.21 17.76
CA ILE A 122 -17.58 11.49 17.40
C ILE A 122 -17.74 12.47 18.55
N VAL A 123 -16.67 13.16 18.89
CA VAL A 123 -16.67 14.32 19.79
C VAL A 123 -16.14 15.50 19.01
N THR A 124 -16.73 16.68 19.16
CA THR A 124 -16.27 17.87 18.44
C THR A 124 -16.45 19.15 19.25
N THR A 125 -15.56 20.10 19.01
CA THR A 125 -15.66 21.49 19.46
C THR A 125 -16.16 22.42 18.34
N ASN A 126 -16.49 21.86 17.18
CA ASN A 126 -17.02 22.62 16.06
C ASN A 126 -18.51 22.92 16.27
N VAL A 127 -18.92 24.13 15.91
CA VAL A 127 -20.30 24.60 16.10
C VAL A 127 -21.16 24.46 14.85
N ASP A 128 -20.55 24.22 13.68
CA ASP A 128 -21.27 23.89 12.45
C ASP A 128 -21.99 22.55 12.56
N GLU A 129 -22.98 22.31 11.70
CA GLU A 129 -23.81 21.11 11.74
C GLU A 129 -23.47 20.08 10.63
N ALA A 130 -22.31 20.19 9.98
CA ALA A 130 -22.02 19.35 8.82
C ALA A 130 -21.92 17.85 9.15
N LEU A 131 -21.51 17.50 10.38
CA LEU A 131 -21.39 16.11 10.82
C LEU A 131 -22.78 15.46 10.93
N GLU A 132 -23.70 16.14 11.60
CA GLU A 132 -25.07 15.69 11.88
C GLU A 132 -25.88 15.54 10.59
N HIS A 133 -25.72 16.49 9.65
CA HIS A 133 -26.33 16.38 8.32
C HIS A 133 -25.77 15.20 7.51
N SER A 134 -24.51 14.84 7.72
CA SER A 134 -23.84 13.76 6.96
C SER A 134 -23.99 12.39 7.61
N LEU A 135 -24.33 12.34 8.90
CA LEU A 135 -24.45 11.14 9.71
C LEU A 135 -25.78 11.16 10.50
N PRO A 136 -26.94 11.12 9.80
CA PRO A 136 -28.24 11.28 10.43
C PRO A 136 -28.60 10.15 11.41
N GLU A 137 -27.93 9.00 11.31
CA GLU A 137 -28.11 7.84 12.18
C GLU A 137 -27.42 8.01 13.55
N HIS A 138 -26.58 9.04 13.73
CA HIS A 138 -25.87 9.30 14.98
C HIS A 138 -26.71 10.16 15.92
N ILE A 139 -26.79 9.75 17.19
CA ILE A 139 -27.45 10.53 18.23
C ILE A 139 -26.63 11.81 18.48
N THR A 140 -27.23 12.98 18.31
CA THR A 140 -26.56 14.25 18.62
C THR A 140 -26.72 14.56 20.10
N ILE A 141 -25.59 14.75 20.78
CA ILE A 141 -25.50 15.17 22.19
C ILE A 141 -25.01 16.62 22.18
N GLN A 142 -25.78 17.50 22.80
CA GLN A 142 -25.40 18.88 23.06
C GLN A 142 -24.77 18.99 24.45
N ARG A 143 -24.18 20.14 24.75
CA ARG A 143 -23.63 20.41 26.09
C ARG A 143 -24.67 20.24 27.21
N SER A 144 -25.93 20.55 26.96
CA SER A 144 -27.02 20.46 27.93
C SER A 144 -27.39 19.04 28.35
N ASP A 145 -27.02 18.02 27.57
CA ASP A 145 -27.34 16.61 27.84
C ASP A 145 -26.08 15.72 27.86
N ILE A 146 -24.92 16.32 28.16
CA ILE A 146 -23.60 15.66 28.15
C ILE A 146 -23.49 14.49 29.15
N GLU A 147 -24.32 14.50 30.20
CA GLU A 147 -24.46 13.42 31.20
C GLU A 147 -24.89 12.08 30.59
N ARG A 148 -25.51 12.08 29.40
CA ARG A 148 -25.93 10.86 28.68
C ARG A 148 -24.76 10.12 28.04
N LEU A 149 -23.60 10.77 27.88
CA LEU A 149 -22.45 10.24 27.15
C LEU A 149 -21.93 8.90 27.71
N PRO A 150 -21.74 8.71 29.03
CA PRO A 150 -21.29 7.43 29.58
C PRO A 150 -22.27 6.29 29.29
N GLN A 151 -23.58 6.56 29.34
CA GLN A 151 -24.61 5.56 29.03
C GLN A 151 -24.56 5.14 27.56
N LEU A 152 -24.44 6.11 26.64
CA LEU A 152 -24.39 5.83 25.20
C LEU A 152 -23.12 5.06 24.80
N LEU A 153 -21.98 5.38 25.43
CA LEU A 153 -20.74 4.59 25.28
C LEU A 153 -20.93 3.14 25.75
N HIS A 154 -21.57 2.93 26.90
CA HIS A 154 -21.85 1.58 27.42
C HIS A 154 -22.79 0.79 26.50
N GLN A 155 -23.83 1.44 25.98
CA GLN A 155 -24.80 0.86 25.04
C GLN A 155 -24.26 0.69 23.61
N ARG A 156 -23.02 1.14 23.34
CA ARG A 156 -22.42 1.18 22.00
C ARG A 156 -23.28 1.91 20.96
N SER A 157 -24.02 2.92 21.40
CA SER A 157 -24.87 3.75 20.54
C SER A 157 -24.03 4.84 19.88
N ARG A 158 -24.10 4.93 18.56
CA ARG A 158 -23.33 5.92 17.78
C ARG A 158 -23.81 7.33 18.11
N PHE A 159 -22.89 8.22 18.41
CA PHE A 159 -23.22 9.61 18.76
C PHE A 159 -22.24 10.62 18.17
N ILE A 160 -22.72 11.86 18.08
CA ILE A 160 -21.93 13.08 17.84
C ILE A 160 -22.13 13.97 19.06
N CYS A 161 -21.07 14.19 19.84
CA CYS A 161 -21.11 15.05 21.02
C CYS A 161 -20.47 16.41 20.71
N LYS A 162 -21.27 17.48 20.79
CA LYS A 162 -20.85 18.86 20.56
C LYS A 162 -20.57 19.56 21.88
N LEU A 163 -19.28 19.70 22.19
CA LEU A 163 -18.83 20.28 23.45
C LEU A 163 -19.05 21.80 23.51
N HIS A 164 -18.98 22.45 22.35
CA HIS A 164 -18.99 23.92 22.23
C HIS A 164 -20.31 24.46 21.69
N GLY A 165 -21.41 23.69 21.75
CA GLY A 165 -22.72 24.11 21.25
C GLY A 165 -22.90 23.96 19.73
N SER A 166 -23.95 24.60 19.19
CA SER A 166 -24.33 24.47 17.77
C SER A 166 -24.84 25.79 17.17
N VAL A 167 -24.76 25.92 15.85
CA VAL A 167 -25.31 27.08 15.11
C VAL A 167 -26.82 27.25 15.21
N SER A 168 -27.57 26.16 15.35
CA SER A 168 -29.00 26.20 15.67
C SER A 168 -29.32 26.85 17.02
N SER A 169 -28.35 26.92 17.94
CA SER A 169 -28.47 27.61 19.23
C SER A 169 -27.24 28.48 19.46
N VAL A 170 -27.16 29.60 18.74
CA VAL A 170 -25.98 30.47 18.68
C VAL A 170 -25.48 30.95 20.05
N GLU A 171 -26.38 31.13 21.02
CA GLU A 171 -26.02 31.53 22.39
C GLU A 171 -25.32 30.42 23.18
N SER A 172 -25.50 29.16 22.78
CA SER A 172 -24.81 28.01 23.38
C SER A 172 -23.36 27.87 22.93
N MET A 173 -22.95 28.61 21.88
CA MET A 173 -21.62 28.51 21.29
C MET A 173 -20.52 28.96 22.26
N VAL A 174 -19.38 28.27 22.23
CA VAL A 174 -18.22 28.60 23.06
C VAL A 174 -17.13 29.25 22.21
N PHE A 175 -17.07 30.59 22.25
CA PHE A 175 -16.06 31.38 21.54
C PHE A 175 -15.38 32.42 22.42
N ALA A 176 -16.14 33.10 23.27
CA ALA A 176 -15.63 34.18 24.09
C ALA A 176 -15.01 33.64 25.38
N LYS A 177 -14.09 34.40 25.98
CA LYS A 177 -13.38 34.01 27.20
C LYS A 177 -14.32 33.53 28.32
N ARG A 178 -15.44 34.23 28.55
CA ARG A 178 -16.41 33.86 29.60
C ARG A 178 -17.12 32.53 29.33
N ASP A 179 -17.26 32.13 28.06
CA ASP A 179 -17.85 30.83 27.71
C ASP A 179 -16.95 29.69 28.21
N TYR A 180 -15.63 29.82 28.06
CA TYR A 180 -14.65 28.86 28.58
C TYR A 180 -14.60 28.85 30.11
N GLU A 181 -14.60 30.03 30.75
CA GLU A 181 -14.66 30.14 32.22
C GLU A 181 -15.92 29.43 32.76
N SER A 182 -17.05 29.54 32.08
CA SER A 182 -18.27 28.80 32.43
C SER A 182 -18.15 27.29 32.26
N LEU A 183 -17.41 26.79 31.26
CA LEU A 183 -17.17 25.34 31.09
C LEU A 183 -16.30 24.77 32.21
N GLN A 184 -15.27 25.50 32.62
CA GLN A 184 -14.36 25.08 33.68
C GLN A 184 -15.06 24.94 35.05
N LEU A 185 -16.19 25.64 35.23
CA LEU A 185 -17.01 25.57 36.44
C LEU A 185 -18.12 24.51 36.37
N ASN A 186 -18.33 23.87 35.22
CA ASN A 186 -19.40 22.88 35.03
C ASN A 186 -18.90 21.46 35.35
N ASN A 187 -19.31 20.92 36.50
CA ASN A 187 -18.88 19.59 36.95
C ASN A 187 -19.31 18.46 36.00
N ASP A 188 -20.53 18.49 35.47
CA ASP A 188 -21.05 17.45 34.57
C ASP A 188 -20.23 17.39 33.28
N TYR A 189 -19.85 18.56 32.76
CA TYR A 189 -18.94 18.69 31.63
C TYR A 189 -17.58 18.05 31.96
N LEU A 190 -16.96 18.42 33.09
CA LEU A 190 -15.66 17.89 33.49
C LEU A 190 -15.68 16.37 33.71
N GLU A 191 -16.74 15.83 34.31
CA GLU A 191 -16.90 14.39 34.52
C GLU A 191 -17.09 13.63 33.20
N ALA A 192 -17.89 14.17 32.27
CA ALA A 192 -18.07 13.57 30.95
C ALA A 192 -16.74 13.53 30.16
N ILE A 193 -15.97 14.61 30.18
CA ILE A 193 -14.65 14.65 29.54
C ILE A 193 -13.68 13.64 30.18
N ARG A 194 -13.63 13.56 31.52
CA ARG A 194 -12.82 12.55 32.22
C ARG A 194 -13.23 11.12 31.86
N SER A 195 -14.53 10.87 31.72
CA SER A 195 -15.07 9.57 31.31
C SER A 195 -14.61 9.19 29.90
N ILE A 196 -14.62 10.14 28.95
CA ILE A 196 -14.09 9.93 27.59
C ILE A 196 -12.65 9.42 27.66
N PHE A 197 -11.74 10.17 28.27
CA PHE A 197 -10.32 9.79 28.27
C PHE A 197 -10.01 8.54 29.11
N SER A 198 -10.79 8.28 30.17
CA SER A 198 -10.58 7.10 31.01
C SER A 198 -11.06 5.81 30.34
N ASN A 199 -12.18 5.86 29.61
CA ASN A 199 -12.85 4.67 29.10
C ASN A 199 -12.61 4.40 27.61
N THR A 200 -12.11 5.39 26.86
CA THR A 200 -11.99 5.30 25.39
C THR A 200 -10.57 5.58 24.91
N THR A 201 -10.29 5.18 23.68
CA THR A 201 -9.12 5.64 22.93
C THR A 201 -9.55 6.85 22.11
N VAL A 202 -8.89 7.98 22.25
CA VAL A 202 -9.23 9.22 21.52
C VAL A 202 -8.25 9.44 20.38
N LEU A 203 -8.76 9.73 19.19
CA LEU A 203 -8.01 10.16 18.01
C LEU A 203 -8.39 11.62 17.67
N PHE A 204 -7.48 12.56 17.93
CA PHE A 204 -7.64 13.96 17.56
C PHE A 204 -7.33 14.17 16.08
N LEU A 205 -8.28 14.76 15.35
CA LEU A 205 -8.17 15.06 13.92
C LEU A 205 -8.63 16.50 13.63
N GLY A 206 -7.84 17.24 12.85
CA GLY A 206 -8.14 18.63 12.49
C GLY A 206 -7.84 19.63 13.60
N TYR A 207 -6.88 19.30 14.48
CA TYR A 207 -6.32 20.19 15.50
C TYR A 207 -4.90 20.59 15.11
N GLY A 208 -4.58 21.89 15.14
CA GLY A 208 -3.22 22.40 14.95
C GLY A 208 -2.68 23.15 16.18
N LEU A 209 -1.46 23.70 16.09
CA LEU A 209 -0.83 24.64 17.04
C LEU A 209 -1.76 25.78 17.48
N ARG A 210 -2.75 26.12 16.66
CA ARG A 210 -3.66 27.26 16.87
C ARG A 210 -4.88 26.91 17.72
N ASP A 211 -5.13 25.63 17.96
CA ASP A 211 -6.18 25.13 18.86
C ASP A 211 -5.63 24.82 20.26
N GLU A 212 -4.43 25.32 20.58
CA GLU A 212 -3.75 25.11 21.85
C GLU A 212 -4.62 25.50 23.04
N TYR A 213 -5.48 26.52 22.89
CA TYR A 213 -6.43 26.91 23.92
C TYR A 213 -7.43 25.78 24.26
N VAL A 214 -7.83 24.91 23.31
CA VAL A 214 -8.71 23.77 23.63
C VAL A 214 -7.97 22.78 24.52
N PHE A 215 -6.73 22.45 24.17
CA PHE A 215 -5.89 21.54 24.96
C PHE A 215 -5.51 22.15 26.32
N GLN A 216 -5.10 23.41 26.37
CA GLN A 216 -4.81 24.15 27.60
C GLN A 216 -6.03 24.27 28.50
N ASN A 217 -7.23 24.51 27.95
CA ASN A 217 -8.46 24.52 28.74
C ASN A 217 -8.76 23.14 29.31
N LEU A 218 -8.58 22.06 28.54
CA LEU A 218 -8.75 20.70 29.02
C LEU A 218 -7.71 20.37 30.13
N GLU A 219 -6.46 20.79 29.98
CA GLU A 219 -5.41 20.59 30.99
C GLU A 219 -5.63 21.43 32.26
N ALA A 220 -6.04 22.69 32.13
CA ALA A 220 -6.32 23.58 33.25
C ALA A 220 -7.45 23.06 34.17
N CYS A 221 -8.29 22.16 33.67
CA CYS A 221 -9.34 21.48 34.43
C CYS A 221 -8.83 20.32 35.33
N SER A 222 -7.52 20.09 35.40
CA SER A 222 -6.90 18.92 36.03
C SER A 222 -5.98 19.25 37.23
N THR A 223 -6.52 19.83 38.30
CA THR A 223 -5.73 20.11 39.51
C THR A 223 -5.43 18.88 40.39
N ILE A 224 -6.10 17.73 40.19
CA ILE A 224 -6.01 16.57 41.13
C ILE A 224 -5.70 15.23 40.44
N ARG A 225 -6.06 15.04 39.15
CA ARG A 225 -5.76 13.84 38.35
C ARG A 225 -5.57 14.20 36.88
N PRO A 226 -4.62 13.59 36.14
CA PRO A 226 -4.44 13.88 34.72
C PRO A 226 -5.71 13.55 33.94
N LEU A 227 -6.25 14.55 33.22
CA LEU A 227 -7.52 14.44 32.48
C LEU A 227 -7.45 13.37 31.38
N PHE A 228 -6.29 13.21 30.76
CA PHE A 228 -6.03 12.28 29.65
C PHE A 228 -5.84 10.81 30.07
N GLY A 229 -6.22 10.45 31.29
CA GLY A 229 -6.27 9.04 31.75
C GLY A 229 -4.95 8.28 31.58
N VAL A 230 -5.03 6.98 31.28
CA VAL A 230 -3.88 6.07 31.11
C VAL A 230 -3.42 5.91 29.64
N GLY A 231 -4.14 6.51 28.67
CA GLY A 231 -3.83 6.35 27.24
C GLY A 231 -3.88 4.88 26.74
N PRO A 232 -3.35 4.59 25.53
CA PRO A 232 -2.83 5.57 24.59
C PRO A 232 -3.96 6.36 23.91
N HIS A 233 -3.72 7.64 23.69
CA HIS A 233 -4.50 8.52 22.81
C HIS A 233 -3.64 8.93 21.63
N PHE A 234 -4.23 9.50 20.58
CA PHE A 234 -3.53 9.78 19.34
C PHE A 234 -3.89 11.15 18.80
N ILE A 235 -2.92 11.85 18.21
CA ILE A 235 -3.14 13.09 17.46
C ILE A 235 -2.53 12.98 16.08
N VAL A 236 -3.30 13.36 15.06
CA VAL A 236 -2.86 13.42 13.66
C VAL A 236 -2.49 14.86 13.33
N THR A 237 -1.20 15.13 13.14
CA THR A 237 -0.70 16.49 12.88
C THR A 237 0.50 16.47 11.93
N SER A 238 0.70 17.56 11.20
CA SER A 238 1.93 17.80 10.42
C SER A 238 3.04 18.47 11.23
N GLU A 239 2.73 18.95 12.43
CA GLU A 239 3.61 19.81 13.22
C GLU A 239 4.48 19.02 14.22
N GLU A 240 5.70 19.50 14.45
CA GLU A 240 6.66 18.87 15.37
C GLU A 240 6.62 19.43 16.80
N ARG A 241 6.14 20.66 16.99
CA ARG A 241 6.45 21.47 18.19
C ARG A 241 5.39 21.49 19.30
N ASN A 242 4.33 20.70 19.21
CA ASN A 242 3.32 20.68 20.28
C ASN A 242 3.84 19.86 21.46
N GLU A 243 4.02 20.49 22.63
CA GLU A 243 4.08 19.74 23.88
C GLU A 243 2.76 18.98 24.01
N LEU A 244 2.84 17.65 24.02
CA LEU A 244 1.68 16.78 24.11
C LEU A 244 1.71 16.09 25.47
N PRO A 245 0.54 15.83 26.08
CA PRO A 245 0.47 14.98 27.26
C PRO A 245 1.15 13.64 27.00
N ALA A 246 1.82 13.07 28.01
CA ALA A 246 2.59 11.83 27.87
C ALA A 246 1.77 10.63 27.36
N THR A 247 0.44 10.66 27.53
CA THR A 247 -0.48 9.61 27.08
C THR A 247 -0.94 9.78 25.63
N VAL A 248 -0.66 10.92 24.99
CA VAL A 248 -1.04 11.25 23.62
C VAL A 248 0.15 11.01 22.68
N ARG A 249 0.03 10.01 21.81
CA ARG A 249 1.01 9.67 20.79
C ARG A 249 0.76 10.45 19.51
N ARG A 250 1.82 10.91 18.86
CA ARG A 250 1.74 11.66 17.61
C ARG A 250 1.81 10.73 16.40
N ILE A 251 0.92 10.94 15.44
CA ILE A 251 0.99 10.35 14.11
C ILE A 251 1.26 11.48 13.12
N ARG A 252 2.51 11.56 12.66
CA ARG A 252 2.95 12.67 11.81
C ARG A 252 2.66 12.37 10.34
N TYR A 253 1.97 13.29 9.67
CA TYR A 253 1.86 13.28 8.21
C TYR A 253 2.64 14.44 7.59
N LEU A 254 3.12 14.22 6.38
CA LEU A 254 3.74 15.24 5.54
C LEU A 254 2.62 15.86 4.68
N PRO A 255 2.30 17.15 4.88
CA PRO A 255 1.24 17.81 4.12
C PRO A 255 1.72 18.07 2.70
N ASP A 256 1.00 17.55 1.71
CA ASP A 256 1.19 17.87 0.29
C ASP A 256 0.15 18.91 -0.17
N ALA A 257 -1.06 18.83 0.40
CA ALA A 257 -2.09 19.83 0.21
C ALA A 257 -2.11 20.88 1.33
N THR A 258 -2.39 22.12 0.98
CA THR A 258 -2.49 23.25 1.92
C THR A 258 -3.65 23.13 2.90
N ASP A 259 -4.65 22.30 2.59
CA ASP A 259 -5.81 22.05 3.43
C ASP A 259 -5.67 20.78 4.30
N HIS A 260 -4.47 20.21 4.38
CA HIS A 260 -4.13 19.11 5.29
C HIS A 260 -4.98 17.83 5.10
N ARG A 261 -5.60 17.64 3.93
CA ARG A 261 -6.39 16.43 3.60
C ARG A 261 -5.61 15.12 3.71
N ASP A 262 -4.28 15.17 3.70
CA ASP A 262 -3.40 14.02 3.92
C ASP A 262 -3.66 13.33 5.27
N ALA A 263 -4.20 14.04 6.26
CA ALA A 263 -4.62 13.46 7.54
C ALA A 263 -5.70 12.37 7.39
N LEU A 264 -6.49 12.39 6.30
CA LEU A 264 -7.49 11.37 5.98
C LEU A 264 -6.89 9.98 5.80
N GLN A 265 -5.61 9.89 5.41
CA GLN A 265 -4.93 8.60 5.24
C GLN A 265 -4.94 7.78 6.55
N VAL A 266 -4.92 8.43 7.72
CA VAL A 266 -5.02 7.73 9.02
C VAL A 266 -6.36 7.03 9.17
N LEU A 267 -7.46 7.70 8.85
CA LEU A 267 -8.79 7.11 8.93
C LEU A 267 -8.96 5.96 7.93
N GLU A 268 -8.41 6.12 6.72
CA GLU A 268 -8.43 5.08 5.70
C GLU A 268 -7.65 3.84 6.14
N VAL A 269 -6.48 4.00 6.77
CA VAL A 269 -5.74 2.90 7.39
C VAL A 269 -6.57 2.21 8.46
N ILE A 270 -7.16 2.96 9.40
CA ILE A 270 -7.96 2.37 10.49
C ILE A 270 -9.16 1.59 9.94
N ALA A 271 -9.85 2.15 8.94
CA ALA A 271 -11.00 1.53 8.32
C ALA A 271 -10.68 0.12 7.78
N ASP A 272 -9.49 -0.08 7.21
CA ASP A 272 -9.09 -1.37 6.62
C ASP A 272 -8.90 -2.47 7.66
N PHE A 273 -8.23 -2.13 8.75
CA PHE A 273 -7.96 -3.09 9.80
C PHE A 273 -9.21 -3.43 10.62
N ALA A 274 -10.15 -2.49 10.71
CA ALA A 274 -11.41 -2.72 11.41
C ALA A 274 -12.37 -3.62 10.60
N SER A 275 -12.26 -3.66 9.27
CA SER A 275 -13.02 -4.59 8.41
C SER A 275 -12.48 -6.03 8.41
N ASN A 276 -11.19 -6.24 8.69
CA ASN A 276 -10.55 -7.56 8.69
C ASN A 276 -10.64 -8.23 10.08
N GLN A 277 -11.83 -8.68 10.48
CA GLN A 277 -12.06 -9.32 11.79
C GLN A 277 -11.45 -10.74 11.95
N SER A 278 -10.76 -11.29 10.95
CA SER A 278 -10.27 -12.68 10.98
C SER A 278 -8.75 -12.78 10.82
N ILE A 279 -7.97 -12.47 11.86
CA ILE A 279 -6.55 -12.89 11.89
C ILE A 279 -6.18 -13.37 13.29
N GLN A 280 -6.21 -14.68 13.52
CA GLN A 280 -5.49 -15.30 14.62
C GLN A 280 -3.98 -15.19 14.34
N THR A 281 -3.25 -14.58 15.26
CA THR A 281 -1.78 -14.61 15.32
C THR A 281 -1.32 -16.00 15.74
N VAL A 282 -1.18 -16.90 14.75
CA VAL A 282 -0.36 -18.11 14.91
C VAL A 282 1.09 -17.74 14.60
N ASN A 283 1.99 -18.06 15.52
CA ASN A 283 3.43 -17.91 15.39
C ASN A 283 3.94 -18.77 14.22
N GLU A 284 4.71 -18.16 13.34
CA GLU A 284 5.40 -18.84 12.24
C GLU A 284 6.46 -19.79 12.79
N SER A 285 6.34 -21.08 12.47
CA SER A 285 7.48 -21.98 12.45
C SER A 285 8.29 -21.65 11.18
N LYS A 286 9.46 -21.04 11.35
CA LYS A 286 10.47 -20.97 10.28
C LYS A 286 10.88 -22.40 9.94
N GLU A 287 10.52 -22.88 8.75
CA GLU A 287 11.29 -23.97 8.16
C GLU A 287 12.66 -23.39 7.82
N GLU A 288 13.66 -23.75 8.63
CA GLU A 288 15.06 -23.46 8.33
C GLU A 288 15.46 -24.31 7.10
N VAL A 289 15.51 -23.66 5.94
CA VAL A 289 16.26 -24.19 4.80
C VAL A 289 17.73 -24.23 5.25
N PRO A 290 18.42 -25.38 5.16
CA PRO A 290 19.81 -25.47 5.59
C PRO A 290 20.66 -24.45 4.85
N SER A 291 21.33 -23.60 5.62
CA SER A 291 22.18 -22.52 5.16
C SER A 291 23.35 -23.04 4.32
N GLN A 292 23.27 -22.98 2.98
CA GLN A 292 24.42 -22.86 2.05
C GLN A 292 24.07 -22.92 0.55
N GLN A 293 22.84 -23.25 0.14
CA GLN A 293 22.49 -23.41 -1.29
C GLN A 293 21.97 -22.12 -1.92
N SER A 294 22.44 -21.84 -3.14
CA SER A 294 22.02 -20.68 -3.94
C SER A 294 20.72 -20.95 -4.70
N ILE A 295 19.72 -20.07 -4.55
CA ILE A 295 18.39 -20.26 -5.13
C ILE A 295 18.11 -19.17 -6.17
N TYR A 296 17.68 -19.58 -7.37
CA TYR A 296 17.27 -18.70 -8.45
C TYR A 296 15.78 -18.83 -8.74
N TYR A 297 15.04 -17.75 -8.53
CA TYR A 297 13.60 -17.72 -8.79
C TYR A 297 13.28 -17.12 -10.16
N LEU A 298 12.61 -17.90 -11.00
CA LEU A 298 12.06 -17.44 -12.28
C LEU A 298 10.61 -17.00 -12.06
N ALA A 299 10.40 -15.69 -11.88
CA ALA A 299 9.06 -15.13 -11.62
C ALA A 299 8.17 -15.11 -12.87
N ASP A 300 8.80 -15.05 -14.04
CA ASP A 300 8.17 -14.96 -15.35
C ASP A 300 8.89 -15.89 -16.34
N LEU A 301 8.12 -16.68 -17.09
CA LEU A 301 8.60 -17.54 -18.18
C LEU A 301 7.97 -17.07 -19.49
N VAL A 302 8.72 -16.30 -20.27
CA VAL A 302 8.22 -15.75 -21.53
C VAL A 302 8.65 -16.62 -22.70
N THR A 303 7.68 -17.05 -23.51
CA THR A 303 7.94 -17.66 -24.81
C THR A 303 7.45 -16.81 -25.97
N ARG A 304 7.94 -17.12 -27.18
CA ARG A 304 7.54 -16.41 -28.40
C ARG A 304 6.10 -16.78 -28.74
N GLY A 305 5.26 -15.78 -29.01
CA GLY A 305 3.87 -15.96 -29.38
C GLY A 305 2.98 -14.82 -28.92
N THR A 306 1.68 -14.99 -29.12
CA THR A 306 0.64 -14.06 -28.64
C THR A 306 0.17 -14.49 -27.26
N TRP A 307 0.18 -13.55 -26.31
CA TRP A 307 -0.18 -13.82 -24.91
C TRP A 307 -1.44 -13.07 -24.50
N THR A 308 -2.30 -13.76 -23.76
CA THR A 308 -3.32 -13.07 -22.95
C THR A 308 -2.72 -12.80 -21.59
N THR A 309 -2.56 -11.53 -21.24
CA THR A 309 -1.87 -11.08 -20.02
C THR A 309 -2.83 -10.55 -18.96
N SER A 310 -4.14 -10.55 -19.24
CA SER A 310 -5.17 -10.20 -18.27
C SER A 310 -6.50 -10.83 -18.62
N HIS A 311 -7.31 -11.08 -17.60
CA HIS A 311 -8.70 -11.50 -17.74
C HIS A 311 -9.62 -10.57 -16.94
N THR A 312 -10.82 -10.36 -17.46
CA THR A 312 -11.91 -9.71 -16.72
C THR A 312 -12.94 -10.78 -16.39
N LEU A 313 -13.24 -10.92 -15.11
CA LEU A 313 -14.17 -11.90 -14.55
C LEU A 313 -15.39 -11.15 -14.03
N ASN A 314 -16.59 -11.64 -14.36
CA ASN A 314 -17.84 -11.12 -13.82
C ASN A 314 -18.41 -12.16 -12.85
N PHE A 315 -18.79 -11.74 -11.65
CA PHE A 315 -19.41 -12.60 -10.65
C PHE A 315 -20.88 -12.24 -10.51
N GLU A 316 -21.75 -13.24 -10.61
CA GLU A 316 -23.18 -13.06 -10.35
C GLU A 316 -23.47 -13.32 -8.88
N SER A 317 -24.12 -12.37 -8.21
CA SER A 317 -24.72 -12.64 -6.90
C SER A 317 -25.80 -13.73 -7.03
N LEU A 318 -25.93 -14.60 -6.03
CA LEU A 318 -27.04 -15.58 -5.89
C LEU A 318 -28.44 -14.95 -6.02
N SER A 319 -28.55 -13.63 -5.81
CA SER A 319 -29.79 -12.85 -5.94
C SER A 319 -30.04 -12.27 -7.35
N GLY A 320 -29.10 -12.43 -8.29
CA GLY A 320 -29.17 -11.90 -9.66
C GLY A 320 -29.05 -10.37 -9.79
N SER A 321 -28.93 -9.63 -8.69
CA SER A 321 -29.09 -8.16 -8.68
C SER A 321 -27.79 -7.36 -8.79
N ILE A 322 -26.64 -7.94 -8.44
CA ILE A 322 -25.33 -7.26 -8.48
C ILE A 322 -24.33 -8.17 -9.19
N GLN A 323 -23.77 -7.67 -10.29
CA GLN A 323 -22.66 -8.29 -11.01
C GLN A 323 -21.37 -7.56 -10.67
N SER A 324 -20.58 -8.09 -9.73
CA SER A 324 -19.25 -7.53 -9.46
C SER A 324 -18.27 -7.95 -10.55
N GLN A 325 -17.22 -7.16 -10.76
CA GLN A 325 -16.24 -7.42 -11.81
C GLN A 325 -14.83 -7.40 -11.23
N ALA A 326 -14.00 -8.40 -11.55
CA ALA A 326 -12.59 -8.39 -11.21
C ALA A 326 -11.71 -8.37 -12.46
N ILE A 327 -10.64 -7.58 -12.42
CA ILE A 327 -9.56 -7.63 -13.40
C ILE A 327 -8.37 -8.34 -12.75
N ILE A 328 -7.88 -9.39 -13.40
CA ILE A 328 -6.66 -10.12 -13.01
C ILE A 328 -5.62 -10.05 -14.12
N GLY A 329 -4.35 -10.14 -13.73
CA GLY A 329 -3.21 -10.09 -14.67
C GLY A 329 -2.74 -8.68 -15.02
N GLU A 330 -1.54 -8.61 -15.54
CA GLU A 330 -0.76 -7.40 -15.78
C GLU A 330 -1.21 -6.63 -17.03
N GLY A 331 -1.95 -7.29 -17.92
CA GLY A 331 -2.63 -6.70 -19.07
C GLY A 331 -1.71 -5.97 -20.05
N TYR A 332 -0.47 -6.42 -20.23
CA TYR A 332 0.45 -5.86 -21.22
C TYR A 332 -0.14 -5.87 -22.64
N VAL A 333 0.11 -4.79 -23.38
CA VAL A 333 -0.17 -4.67 -24.82
C VAL A 333 1.11 -4.44 -25.60
N ASP A 334 1.05 -4.62 -26.92
CA ASP A 334 2.20 -4.44 -27.80
C ASP A 334 2.85 -3.06 -27.59
N GLY A 335 4.17 -3.10 -27.41
CA GLY A 335 4.96 -1.92 -27.11
C GLY A 335 4.95 -1.47 -25.65
N GLU A 336 4.23 -2.09 -24.72
CA GLU A 336 4.44 -1.80 -23.27
C GLU A 336 5.58 -2.63 -22.65
N ILE A 337 5.95 -3.74 -23.29
CA ILE A 337 7.10 -4.57 -23.00
C ILE A 337 7.86 -4.78 -24.30
N GLU A 338 9.18 -4.63 -24.23
CA GLU A 338 10.08 -5.13 -25.26
C GLU A 338 10.50 -6.55 -24.87
N PHE A 339 10.01 -7.53 -25.64
CA PHE A 339 10.35 -8.92 -25.44
C PHE A 339 11.76 -9.20 -25.97
N TYR A 340 12.57 -9.89 -25.17
CA TYR A 340 13.93 -10.30 -25.50
C TYR A 340 13.97 -11.25 -26.71
N ASN A 341 15.15 -11.38 -27.32
CA ASN A 341 15.45 -12.43 -28.29
C ASN A 341 15.63 -13.82 -27.64
N TYR A 342 15.70 -13.93 -26.29
CA TYR A 342 15.95 -15.18 -25.57
C TYR A 342 14.66 -15.94 -25.24
N SER A 343 14.73 -17.26 -25.37
CA SER A 343 13.67 -18.20 -25.05
C SER A 343 13.54 -18.49 -23.54
N ALA A 344 12.37 -18.91 -23.05
CA ALA A 344 12.20 -19.37 -21.66
C ALA A 344 13.20 -20.46 -21.26
N LEU A 345 13.62 -21.31 -22.20
CA LEU A 345 14.64 -22.33 -21.97
C LEU A 345 16.01 -21.72 -21.67
N HIS A 346 16.34 -20.55 -22.24
CA HIS A 346 17.56 -19.82 -21.90
C HIS A 346 17.59 -19.47 -20.41
N ASP A 347 16.53 -18.85 -19.89
CA ASP A 347 16.48 -18.43 -18.49
C ASP A 347 16.59 -19.63 -17.52
N ILE A 348 15.95 -20.75 -17.85
CA ILE A 348 16.08 -22.00 -17.07
C ILE A 348 17.53 -22.50 -17.08
N VAL A 349 18.18 -22.53 -18.23
CA VAL A 349 19.55 -23.06 -18.38
C VAL A 349 20.57 -22.17 -17.67
N VAL A 350 20.41 -20.85 -17.75
CA VAL A 350 21.23 -19.90 -16.96
C VAL A 350 21.10 -20.21 -15.46
N GLY A 351 19.86 -20.41 -15.01
CA GLY A 351 19.58 -20.84 -13.64
C GLY A 351 20.33 -22.12 -13.26
N LEU A 352 20.22 -23.16 -14.08
CA LEU A 352 20.82 -24.48 -13.82
C LEU A 352 22.35 -24.46 -13.79
N LEU A 353 22.98 -23.58 -14.56
CA LEU A 353 24.43 -23.44 -14.58
C LEU A 353 24.96 -22.65 -13.38
N CYS A 354 24.26 -21.58 -13.01
CA CYS A 354 24.76 -20.60 -12.05
C CYS A 354 24.31 -20.85 -10.60
N PHE A 355 23.22 -21.61 -10.38
CA PHE A 355 22.59 -21.72 -9.07
C PHE A 355 22.30 -23.17 -8.67
N ASP A 356 22.28 -23.44 -7.36
CA ASP A 356 22.05 -24.79 -6.84
C ASP A 356 20.60 -25.22 -6.98
N ILE A 357 19.66 -24.30 -6.93
CA ILE A 357 18.24 -24.60 -7.10
C ILE A 357 17.62 -23.56 -8.02
N VAL A 358 16.92 -24.03 -9.06
CA VAL A 358 16.03 -23.20 -9.89
C VAL A 358 14.61 -23.42 -9.42
N CYS A 359 13.94 -22.33 -9.06
CA CYS A 359 12.56 -22.32 -8.61
C CYS A 359 11.65 -21.68 -9.67
N VAL A 360 10.56 -22.36 -10.03
CA VAL A 360 9.53 -21.89 -10.97
C VAL A 360 8.15 -22.00 -10.34
N SER A 361 7.19 -21.17 -10.76
CA SER A 361 5.80 -21.32 -10.31
C SER A 361 5.24 -22.68 -10.77
N ILE A 362 4.47 -23.33 -9.89
CA ILE A 362 3.71 -24.55 -10.23
C ILE A 362 2.72 -24.30 -11.38
N ASP A 363 2.28 -23.06 -11.59
CA ASP A 363 1.37 -22.69 -12.67
C ASP A 363 2.04 -22.79 -14.07
N HIS A 364 3.35 -22.98 -14.13
CA HIS A 364 4.12 -23.20 -15.35
C HIS A 364 4.63 -24.64 -15.51
N LEU A 365 4.14 -25.59 -14.68
CA LEU A 365 4.63 -26.97 -14.63
C LEU A 365 4.61 -27.67 -16.00
N ALA A 366 3.46 -27.66 -16.69
CA ALA A 366 3.35 -28.29 -18.02
C ALA A 366 4.36 -27.68 -19.00
N HIS A 367 4.47 -26.36 -18.97
CA HIS A 367 5.36 -25.64 -19.88
C HIS A 367 6.84 -25.95 -19.64
N VAL A 368 7.27 -25.99 -18.37
CA VAL A 368 8.65 -26.33 -18.01
C VAL A 368 8.97 -27.78 -18.33
N HIS A 369 8.02 -28.70 -18.10
CA HIS A 369 8.15 -30.10 -18.50
C HIS A 369 8.33 -30.24 -20.02
N ASP A 370 7.57 -29.50 -20.82
CA ASP A 370 7.68 -29.52 -22.29
C ASP A 370 8.99 -28.90 -22.79
N LEU A 371 9.47 -27.82 -22.16
CA LEU A 371 10.73 -27.15 -22.52
C LEU A 371 11.96 -28.03 -22.25
N LEU A 372 11.98 -28.76 -21.13
CA LEU A 372 13.10 -29.62 -20.74
C LEU A 372 13.00 -31.02 -21.36
N GLY A 373 11.78 -31.48 -21.63
CA GLY A 373 11.48 -32.86 -22.00
C GLY A 373 11.52 -33.82 -20.79
N TYR A 374 10.85 -34.95 -20.93
CA TYR A 374 10.62 -35.93 -19.86
C TYR A 374 11.89 -36.32 -19.09
N ALA A 375 12.96 -36.73 -19.78
CA ALA A 375 14.16 -37.26 -19.14
C ALA A 375 14.91 -36.20 -18.31
N ALA A 376 15.16 -35.02 -18.90
CA ALA A 376 15.89 -33.95 -18.21
C ALA A 376 15.06 -33.35 -17.06
N PHE A 377 13.75 -33.20 -17.25
CA PHE A 377 12.85 -32.70 -16.21
C PHE A 377 12.93 -33.55 -14.94
N TRP A 378 12.75 -34.87 -15.06
CA TRP A 378 12.74 -35.76 -13.90
C TRP A 378 14.12 -35.86 -13.24
N ILE A 379 15.22 -35.88 -14.00
CA ILE A 379 16.58 -35.85 -13.44
C ILE A 379 16.80 -34.59 -12.57
N LEU A 380 16.32 -33.43 -13.04
CA LEU A 380 16.49 -32.16 -12.33
C LEU A 380 15.59 -32.05 -11.09
N VAL A 381 14.37 -32.61 -11.17
CA VAL A 381 13.44 -32.67 -10.03
C VAL A 381 13.94 -33.64 -8.96
N GLU A 382 14.38 -34.83 -9.35
CA GLU A 382 14.90 -35.86 -8.43
C GLU A 382 16.21 -35.44 -7.76
N SER A 383 17.08 -34.70 -8.45
CA SER A 383 18.30 -34.13 -7.85
C SER A 383 18.02 -32.92 -6.94
N GLY A 384 16.78 -32.41 -6.93
CA GLY A 384 16.39 -31.20 -6.22
C GLY A 384 16.91 -29.90 -6.86
N SER A 385 17.49 -29.97 -8.06
CA SER A 385 17.99 -28.82 -8.82
C SER A 385 16.89 -27.96 -9.43
N LEU A 386 15.73 -28.55 -9.72
CA LEU A 386 14.52 -27.86 -10.14
C LEU A 386 13.43 -28.08 -9.10
N ARG A 387 12.89 -26.99 -8.55
CA ARG A 387 11.79 -27.02 -7.58
C ARG A 387 10.62 -26.16 -8.01
N LEU A 388 9.44 -26.55 -7.57
CA LEU A 388 8.20 -25.82 -7.83
C LEU A 388 7.83 -24.96 -6.63
N VAL A 389 7.23 -23.82 -6.90
CA VAL A 389 6.73 -22.89 -5.88
C VAL A 389 5.23 -22.69 -6.09
N ILE A 390 4.44 -22.80 -5.03
CA ILE A 390 3.04 -22.36 -5.06
C ILE A 390 3.02 -20.87 -4.74
N PRO A 391 2.68 -20.00 -5.70
CA PRO A 391 2.67 -18.57 -5.44
C PRO A 391 1.53 -18.18 -4.48
N PRO A 392 1.60 -16.99 -3.86
CA PRO A 392 0.45 -16.38 -3.21
C PRO A 392 -0.75 -16.27 -4.16
N PRO A 393 -1.97 -16.08 -3.60
CA PRO A 393 -3.17 -15.84 -4.39
C PRO A 393 -2.98 -14.68 -5.38
N THR A 394 -3.58 -14.80 -6.57
CA THR A 394 -3.40 -13.86 -7.67
C THR A 394 -3.98 -12.50 -7.33
N PRO A 395 -3.21 -11.40 -7.44
CA PRO A 395 -3.75 -10.05 -7.27
C PRO A 395 -4.84 -9.73 -8.30
N SER A 396 -5.87 -9.02 -7.84
CA SER A 396 -7.02 -8.62 -8.64
C SER A 396 -7.47 -7.21 -8.28
N VAL A 397 -8.10 -6.49 -9.21
CA VAL A 397 -8.84 -5.26 -8.89
C VAL A 397 -10.32 -5.56 -9.00
N ILE A 398 -11.03 -5.46 -7.89
CA ILE A 398 -12.46 -5.81 -7.76
C ILE A 398 -13.29 -4.53 -7.75
N PHE A 399 -14.25 -4.45 -8.66
CA PHE A 399 -15.23 -3.40 -8.82
C PHE A 399 -16.59 -3.88 -8.35
N ALA A 400 -17.37 -2.98 -7.76
CA ALA A 400 -18.75 -3.30 -7.36
C ALA A 400 -19.62 -3.69 -8.56
N ASP A 401 -19.36 -3.07 -9.72
CA ASP A 401 -20.01 -3.38 -11.00
C ASP A 401 -19.17 -2.88 -12.20
N GLU A 402 -19.60 -3.19 -13.42
CA GLU A 402 -18.93 -2.81 -14.68
C GLU A 402 -18.87 -1.29 -14.93
N ARG A 403 -19.79 -0.52 -14.34
CA ARG A 403 -19.85 0.95 -14.44
C ARG A 403 -19.10 1.64 -13.33
N SER A 404 -18.70 0.93 -12.28
CA SER A 404 -17.90 1.51 -11.20
C SER A 404 -16.54 1.99 -11.74
N PRO A 405 -16.21 3.30 -11.57
CA PRO A 405 -14.93 3.86 -12.02
C PRO A 405 -13.76 3.50 -11.10
N VAL A 406 -14.07 2.97 -9.91
CA VAL A 406 -13.10 2.64 -8.87
C VAL A 406 -13.38 1.24 -8.34
N GLY A 407 -12.32 0.51 -8.07
CA GLY A 407 -12.35 -0.77 -7.38
C GLY A 407 -11.38 -0.77 -6.20
N ASP A 408 -11.18 -1.92 -5.58
CA ASP A 408 -10.15 -2.14 -4.57
C ASP A 408 -9.29 -3.34 -4.96
N LEU A 409 -8.08 -3.39 -4.41
CA LEU A 409 -7.16 -4.50 -4.60
C LEU A 409 -7.65 -5.71 -3.78
N GLY A 410 -8.00 -6.78 -4.47
CA GLY A 410 -8.37 -8.06 -3.88
C GLY A 410 -7.39 -9.15 -4.28
N LEU A 411 -7.64 -10.34 -3.76
CA LEU A 411 -6.87 -11.54 -4.08
C LEU A 411 -7.81 -12.64 -4.51
N MET A 412 -7.39 -13.39 -5.52
CA MET A 412 -8.15 -14.51 -6.04
C MET A 412 -7.35 -15.79 -5.96
N ASN A 413 -7.95 -16.81 -5.38
CA ASN A 413 -7.43 -18.17 -5.45
C ASN A 413 -7.83 -18.82 -6.78
N GLN A 414 -6.96 -19.64 -7.34
CA GLN A 414 -7.40 -20.65 -8.29
C GLN A 414 -8.12 -21.75 -7.52
N GLY A 415 -9.36 -22.05 -7.89
CA GLY A 415 -10.22 -22.98 -7.19
C GLY A 415 -11.18 -23.70 -8.12
N SER A 416 -11.94 -24.62 -7.56
CA SER A 416 -13.09 -25.23 -8.22
C SER A 416 -14.30 -25.17 -7.31
N ASN A 417 -15.50 -25.07 -7.89
CA ASN A 417 -16.73 -25.12 -7.11
C ASN A 417 -16.92 -26.55 -6.61
N ASN A 418 -16.97 -26.71 -5.29
CA ASN A 418 -17.34 -27.99 -4.72
C ASN A 418 -18.85 -28.17 -4.93
N GLY A 419 -19.24 -29.02 -5.88
CA GLY A 419 -20.61 -29.16 -6.38
C GLY A 419 -21.67 -29.56 -5.34
N LEU A 420 -21.26 -29.86 -4.10
CA LEU A 420 -22.12 -30.27 -2.99
C LEU A 420 -22.36 -29.14 -1.97
N SER A 421 -21.43 -28.20 -1.79
CA SER A 421 -21.54 -27.11 -0.80
C SER A 421 -21.60 -25.70 -1.39
N GLY A 422 -21.29 -25.54 -2.69
CA GLY A 422 -21.19 -24.23 -3.32
C GLY A 422 -20.01 -23.39 -2.82
N GLU A 423 -19.16 -23.93 -1.94
CA GLU A 423 -17.95 -23.25 -1.46
C GLU A 423 -16.83 -23.35 -2.50
N PHE A 424 -16.19 -22.20 -2.75
CA PHE A 424 -15.03 -22.10 -3.62
C PHE A 424 -13.77 -22.45 -2.83
N LEU A 425 -13.21 -23.65 -3.06
CA LEU A 425 -12.01 -24.11 -2.37
C LEU A 425 -10.78 -23.90 -3.27
N PRO A 426 -9.64 -23.42 -2.73
CA PRO A 426 -8.38 -23.36 -3.45
C PRO A 426 -7.97 -24.75 -3.94
N LEU A 427 -7.42 -24.84 -5.16
CA LEU A 427 -6.90 -26.10 -5.68
C LEU A 427 -5.74 -26.61 -4.82
N SER A 428 -5.83 -27.87 -4.42
CA SER A 428 -4.73 -28.61 -3.81
C SER A 428 -3.53 -28.73 -4.76
N ILE A 429 -2.34 -28.98 -4.20
CA ILE A 429 -1.11 -29.24 -4.98
C ILE A 429 -1.35 -30.37 -5.99
N SER A 430 -2.01 -31.42 -5.51
CA SER A 430 -2.40 -32.61 -6.25
C SER A 430 -3.25 -32.28 -7.49
N GLU A 431 -4.26 -31.42 -7.34
CA GLU A 431 -5.13 -30.98 -8.45
C GLU A 431 -4.39 -30.07 -9.43
N ARG A 432 -3.50 -29.18 -8.95
CA ARG A 432 -2.70 -28.30 -9.81
C ARG A 432 -1.76 -29.09 -10.72
N ILE A 433 -1.14 -30.15 -10.21
CA ILE A 433 -0.27 -31.04 -10.99
C ILE A 433 -1.11 -31.79 -12.03
N ARG A 434 -2.21 -32.43 -11.61
CA ARG A 434 -3.05 -33.27 -12.48
C ARG A 434 -3.84 -32.49 -13.52
N LYS A 435 -4.04 -31.18 -13.34
CA LYS A 435 -4.58 -30.30 -14.38
C LYS A 435 -3.58 -30.00 -15.50
N GLN A 436 -2.29 -30.18 -15.25
CA GLN A 436 -1.21 -29.80 -16.17
C GLN A 436 -0.48 -30.99 -16.79
N LEU A 437 -0.28 -32.07 -16.03
CA LEU A 437 0.39 -33.27 -16.50
C LEU A 437 -0.60 -34.44 -16.58
N LEU A 438 -0.59 -35.15 -17.70
CA LEU A 438 -1.42 -36.32 -17.94
C LEU A 438 -0.56 -37.59 -18.05
N PRO A 439 -0.99 -38.70 -17.43
CA PRO A 439 -0.29 -39.97 -17.57
C PRO A 439 -0.36 -40.47 -19.02
N VAL A 440 0.74 -41.04 -19.49
CA VAL A 440 0.73 -41.82 -20.74
C VAL A 440 -0.05 -43.11 -20.50
N LYS A 441 -0.91 -43.48 -21.46
CA LYS A 441 -1.74 -44.69 -21.38
C LYS A 441 -0.88 -45.93 -21.07
N GLY A 442 -1.24 -46.68 -20.02
CA GLY A 442 -0.53 -47.86 -19.55
C GLY A 442 0.61 -47.58 -18.56
N LYS A 443 0.90 -46.32 -18.22
CA LYS A 443 1.90 -45.88 -17.23
C LYS A 443 1.28 -45.12 -16.06
N GLU A 444 0.00 -45.31 -15.79
CA GLU A 444 -0.77 -44.55 -14.80
C GLU A 444 -0.19 -44.71 -13.37
N ASN A 445 0.21 -45.92 -13.00
CA ASN A 445 0.81 -46.18 -11.68
C ASN A 445 2.20 -45.54 -11.50
N GLU A 446 2.98 -45.44 -12.59
CA GLU A 446 4.29 -44.78 -12.59
C GLU A 446 4.10 -43.27 -12.46
N ALA A 447 3.19 -42.70 -13.24
CA ALA A 447 2.84 -41.29 -13.18
C ALA A 447 2.32 -40.87 -11.80
N GLU A 448 1.50 -41.69 -11.15
CA GLU A 448 0.98 -41.39 -9.81
C GLU A 448 2.10 -41.30 -8.76
N ARG A 449 3.11 -42.19 -8.83
CA ARG A 449 4.29 -42.11 -7.94
C ARG A 449 5.08 -40.82 -8.18
N LEU A 450 5.27 -40.46 -9.44
CA LEU A 450 5.97 -39.24 -9.85
C LEU A 450 5.21 -37.97 -9.42
N PHE A 451 3.87 -37.97 -9.51
CA PHE A 451 3.04 -36.87 -9.03
C PHE A 451 3.12 -36.72 -7.51
N GLN A 452 3.07 -37.83 -6.75
CA GLN A 452 3.25 -37.80 -5.30
C GLN A 452 4.64 -37.28 -4.90
N TYR A 453 5.68 -37.64 -5.66
CA TYR A 453 7.02 -37.09 -5.45
C TYR A 453 7.08 -35.57 -5.69
N LEU A 454 6.46 -35.09 -6.78
CA LEU A 454 6.32 -33.65 -7.03
C LEU A 454 5.58 -32.94 -5.90
N GLU A 455 4.47 -33.50 -5.41
CA GLU A 455 3.69 -32.92 -4.32
C GLU A 455 4.53 -32.68 -3.06
N LEU A 456 5.46 -33.59 -2.73
CA LEU A 456 6.34 -33.49 -1.56
C LEU A 456 7.53 -32.54 -1.75
N SER A 457 7.86 -32.16 -3.00
CA SER A 457 9.05 -31.36 -3.34
C SER A 457 8.74 -29.90 -3.67
N VAL A 458 7.50 -29.46 -3.46
CA VAL A 458 7.01 -28.11 -3.74
C VAL A 458 7.17 -27.20 -2.51
N PHE A 459 7.70 -25.99 -2.72
CA PHE A 459 7.64 -24.93 -1.72
C PHE A 459 6.25 -24.29 -1.68
N ASP A 460 5.50 -24.51 -0.60
CA ASP A 460 4.15 -23.96 -0.42
C ASP A 460 4.19 -22.57 0.23
N VAL A 461 4.23 -21.52 -0.59
CA VAL A 461 4.22 -20.12 -0.13
C VAL A 461 2.79 -19.59 0.03
N SER A 462 1.77 -20.39 -0.29
CA SER A 462 0.35 -19.96 -0.27
C SER A 462 -0.24 -19.85 1.13
N LYS A 463 0.29 -20.62 2.10
CA LYS A 463 -0.22 -20.72 3.48
C LYS A 463 0.43 -19.76 4.47
N ALA A 464 1.59 -19.21 4.16
CA ALA A 464 2.10 -18.10 4.94
C ALA A 464 1.09 -16.94 4.82
N LYS A 465 0.98 -16.06 5.82
CA LYS A 465 0.06 -14.90 5.83
C LYS A 465 0.33 -13.84 4.75
N LEU A 466 1.01 -14.27 3.69
CA LEU A 466 1.53 -13.54 2.57
C LEU A 466 0.45 -13.07 1.61
N SER A 467 -0.71 -13.73 1.53
CA SER A 467 -1.80 -13.32 0.66
C SER A 467 -2.28 -11.91 1.02
N GLU A 468 -2.84 -11.71 2.23
CA GLU A 468 -3.23 -10.38 2.72
C GLU A 468 -2.05 -9.39 2.75
N SER A 469 -0.81 -9.90 2.92
CA SER A 469 0.40 -9.08 2.84
C SER A 469 0.64 -8.49 1.43
N VAL A 470 0.39 -9.22 0.34
CA VAL A 470 0.58 -8.70 -1.03
C VAL A 470 -0.33 -7.49 -1.24
N ALA A 471 -1.62 -7.63 -0.94
CA ALA A 471 -2.59 -6.55 -1.12
C ALA A 471 -2.23 -5.34 -0.24
N GLU A 472 -1.92 -5.58 1.04
CA GLU A 472 -1.61 -4.52 1.99
C GLU A 472 -0.29 -3.79 1.67
N LYS A 473 0.77 -4.52 1.33
CA LYS A 473 2.05 -3.94 0.89
C LYS A 473 1.88 -3.16 -0.40
N THR A 474 1.03 -3.62 -1.32
CA THR A 474 0.74 -2.88 -2.56
C THR A 474 -0.01 -1.59 -2.27
N ARG A 475 -1.04 -1.62 -1.40
CA ARG A 475 -1.73 -0.38 -0.97
C ARG A 475 -0.75 0.59 -0.32
N GLY A 476 0.11 0.11 0.57
CA GLY A 476 1.16 0.91 1.21
C GLY A 476 2.15 1.51 0.20
N ALA A 477 2.62 0.71 -0.77
CA ALA A 477 3.49 1.15 -1.85
C ALA A 477 2.84 2.23 -2.72
N LEU A 478 1.54 2.07 -3.01
CA LEU A 478 0.75 3.08 -3.72
C LEU A 478 0.57 4.35 -2.90
N MET A 479 0.88 4.41 -1.59
CA MET A 479 0.90 5.65 -0.82
C MET A 479 2.23 6.40 -0.93
N ASN A 480 3.26 5.79 -1.50
CA ASN A 480 4.55 6.42 -1.70
C ASN A 480 4.48 7.47 -2.84
N PRO A 481 4.85 8.74 -2.60
CA PRO A 481 4.75 9.79 -3.62
C PRO A 481 5.57 9.54 -4.88
N SER A 482 6.73 8.90 -4.76
CA SER A 482 7.59 8.53 -5.89
C SER A 482 6.89 7.50 -6.78
N ILE A 483 6.30 6.47 -6.17
CA ILE A 483 5.55 5.42 -6.86
C ILE A 483 4.27 5.97 -7.48
N ARG A 484 3.54 6.82 -6.76
CA ARG A 484 2.36 7.50 -7.31
C ARG A 484 2.69 8.32 -8.54
N ARG A 485 3.73 9.15 -8.48
CA ARG A 485 4.21 9.96 -9.60
C ARG A 485 4.65 9.09 -10.77
N MET A 486 5.35 7.99 -10.48
CA MET A 486 5.81 7.03 -11.47
C MET A 486 4.65 6.36 -12.20
N LEU A 487 3.64 5.86 -11.48
CA LEU A 487 2.52 5.13 -12.07
C LEU A 487 1.38 6.04 -12.58
N GLY A 488 1.46 7.35 -12.32
CA GLY A 488 0.39 8.31 -12.65
C GLY A 488 -0.83 8.25 -11.73
N VAL A 489 -0.64 7.75 -10.50
CA VAL A 489 -1.67 7.73 -9.47
C VAL A 489 -1.70 9.12 -8.82
N SER A 490 -2.87 9.78 -8.82
CA SER A 490 -3.00 11.09 -8.16
C SER A 490 -2.77 10.96 -6.66
N GLN A 491 -2.10 11.93 -6.03
CA GLN A 491 -1.92 12.00 -4.56
C GLN A 491 -3.26 12.04 -3.80
N GLY A 492 -4.29 12.64 -4.41
CA GLY A 492 -5.63 12.66 -3.84
C GLY A 492 -6.32 11.29 -3.82
N THR A 493 -5.85 10.29 -4.57
CA THR A 493 -6.50 8.97 -4.64
C THR A 493 -6.50 8.29 -3.25
N PRO A 494 -7.65 7.86 -2.72
CA PRO A 494 -7.75 7.15 -1.44
C PRO A 494 -6.92 5.87 -1.39
N ARG A 495 -6.60 5.41 -0.18
CA ARG A 495 -5.78 4.20 0.05
C ARG A 495 -6.33 2.94 -0.61
N ASN A 496 -7.64 2.73 -0.47
CA ASN A 496 -8.34 1.48 -0.85
C ASN A 496 -9.16 1.68 -2.11
N VAL A 497 -8.61 2.49 -3.01
CA VAL A 497 -9.22 2.84 -4.27
C VAL A 497 -8.18 2.68 -5.36
N ILE A 498 -8.46 1.76 -6.28
CA ILE A 498 -7.77 1.62 -7.54
C ILE A 498 -8.71 2.12 -8.63
N PRO A 499 -8.43 3.28 -9.26
CA PRO A 499 -9.20 3.73 -10.40
C PRO A 499 -9.07 2.76 -11.55
N ARG A 500 -10.16 2.55 -12.31
CA ARG A 500 -10.22 1.56 -13.41
C ARG A 500 -9.15 1.76 -14.46
N TRP A 501 -8.81 3.01 -14.78
CA TRP A 501 -7.73 3.35 -15.71
C TRP A 501 -6.32 3.13 -15.15
N LEU A 502 -6.18 2.77 -13.87
CA LEU A 502 -4.92 2.46 -13.18
C LEU A 502 -4.84 1.00 -12.73
N SER A 503 -5.79 0.14 -13.13
CA SER A 503 -5.80 -1.28 -12.75
C SER A 503 -4.53 -2.02 -13.15
N PHE A 504 -4.07 -1.90 -14.40
CA PHE A 504 -2.87 -2.61 -14.87
C PHE A 504 -1.58 -2.14 -14.18
N PRO A 505 -1.28 -0.83 -14.07
CA PRO A 505 -0.14 -0.38 -13.26
C PRO A 505 -0.16 -0.89 -11.81
N ALA A 506 -1.35 -0.91 -11.17
CA ALA A 506 -1.48 -1.43 -9.81
C ALA A 506 -1.24 -2.94 -9.72
N LEU A 507 -1.79 -3.73 -10.66
CA LEU A 507 -1.59 -5.18 -10.73
C LEU A 507 -0.13 -5.56 -11.03
N ARG A 508 0.56 -4.77 -11.88
CA ARG A 508 1.99 -4.94 -12.15
C ARG A 508 2.83 -4.71 -10.89
N LEU A 509 2.54 -3.65 -10.13
CA LEU A 509 3.19 -3.42 -8.83
C LEU A 509 2.90 -4.57 -7.84
N ALA A 510 1.66 -5.05 -7.79
CA ALA A 510 1.28 -6.18 -6.94
C ALA A 510 2.03 -7.47 -7.30
N LYS A 511 2.24 -7.74 -8.59
CA LYS A 511 3.07 -8.86 -9.07
C LYS A 511 4.52 -8.72 -8.61
N VAL A 512 5.12 -7.53 -8.71
CA VAL A 512 6.50 -7.26 -8.24
C VAL A 512 6.62 -7.53 -6.73
N ILE A 513 5.66 -7.04 -5.94
CA ILE A 513 5.59 -7.27 -4.50
C ILE A 513 5.40 -8.76 -4.17
N SER A 514 4.54 -9.45 -4.92
CA SER A 514 4.32 -10.89 -4.77
C SER A 514 5.60 -11.68 -5.04
N SER A 515 6.36 -11.33 -6.09
CA SER A 515 7.65 -11.95 -6.37
C SER A 515 8.66 -11.70 -5.24
N GLY A 516 8.71 -10.49 -4.69
CA GLY A 516 9.59 -10.18 -3.55
C GLY A 516 9.27 -10.98 -2.30
N ILE A 517 7.98 -11.16 -2.02
CA ILE A 517 7.50 -12.01 -0.94
C ILE A 517 7.92 -13.48 -1.15
N ILE A 518 7.77 -14.02 -2.36
CA ILE A 518 8.19 -15.38 -2.68
C ILE A 518 9.69 -15.53 -2.43
N CYS A 519 10.50 -14.62 -2.98
CA CYS A 519 11.95 -14.63 -2.81
C CYS A 519 12.37 -14.60 -1.34
N GLN A 520 11.71 -13.77 -0.52
CA GLN A 520 12.00 -13.71 0.91
C GLN A 520 11.68 -15.03 1.61
N HIS A 521 10.55 -15.67 1.28
CA HIS A 521 10.12 -16.91 1.92
C HIS A 521 11.01 -18.10 1.53
N ILE A 522 11.35 -18.23 0.25
CA ILE A 522 12.23 -19.31 -0.23
C ILE A 522 13.72 -18.99 -0.05
N GLN A 523 14.07 -17.83 0.52
CA GLN A 523 15.45 -17.35 0.65
C GLN A 523 16.20 -17.33 -0.68
N ALA A 524 15.54 -16.85 -1.74
CA ALA A 524 16.14 -16.72 -3.06
C ALA A 524 17.42 -15.88 -2.98
N SER A 525 18.50 -16.36 -3.60
CA SER A 525 19.72 -15.57 -3.79
C SER A 525 19.56 -14.58 -4.94
N SER A 526 18.68 -14.91 -5.88
CA SER A 526 18.51 -14.17 -7.12
C SER A 526 17.12 -14.41 -7.73
N ALA A 527 16.58 -13.42 -8.44
CA ALA A 527 15.29 -13.55 -9.12
C ALA A 527 15.28 -12.91 -10.51
N ARG A 528 14.59 -13.55 -11.46
CA ARG A 528 14.37 -13.04 -12.82
C ARG A 528 12.94 -12.57 -13.00
N MET A 529 12.78 -11.34 -13.50
CA MET A 529 11.48 -10.74 -13.77
C MET A 529 11.46 -10.04 -15.14
N ILE A 530 10.38 -10.14 -15.90
CA ILE A 530 10.27 -9.48 -17.22
C ILE A 530 10.17 -7.95 -17.10
N PHE A 531 9.70 -7.51 -15.95
CA PHE A 531 9.53 -6.11 -15.59
C PHE A 531 9.75 -5.95 -14.07
N GLY A 532 10.30 -4.80 -13.68
CA GLY A 532 10.60 -4.49 -12.28
C GLY A 532 11.78 -3.53 -12.20
N SER A 533 11.58 -2.28 -12.63
CA SER A 533 12.64 -1.26 -12.60
C SER A 533 13.26 -1.10 -11.19
N GLU A 534 14.47 -0.54 -11.12
CA GLU A 534 15.19 -0.18 -9.88
C GLU A 534 14.26 0.33 -8.76
N LYS A 535 13.32 1.22 -9.11
CA LYS A 535 12.39 1.85 -8.16
C LYS A 535 11.18 1.00 -7.78
N LEU A 536 10.74 0.07 -8.62
CA LEU A 536 9.61 -0.83 -8.29
C LEU A 536 10.10 -2.09 -7.58
N ALA A 537 11.29 -2.58 -7.95
CA ALA A 537 11.97 -3.65 -7.24
C ALA A 537 12.40 -3.22 -5.82
N SER A 538 13.00 -2.03 -5.64
CA SER A 538 13.36 -1.55 -4.30
C SER A 538 12.18 -1.51 -3.31
N VAL A 539 10.96 -1.27 -3.78
CA VAL A 539 9.74 -1.32 -2.97
C VAL A 539 9.36 -2.74 -2.53
N ALA A 540 9.59 -3.74 -3.37
CA ALA A 540 9.29 -5.14 -3.06
C ALA A 540 10.39 -5.82 -2.22
N PHE A 541 11.65 -5.41 -2.39
CA PHE A 541 12.82 -6.13 -1.88
C PHE A 541 13.62 -5.38 -0.79
N SER A 542 13.40 -4.08 -0.58
CA SER A 542 14.13 -3.28 0.43
C SER A 542 15.67 -3.22 0.27
N ALA A 543 16.24 -3.44 -0.92
CA ALA A 543 17.67 -3.18 -1.21
C ALA A 543 18.01 -3.01 -2.71
N ILE A 544 19.33 -2.86 -2.95
CA ILE A 544 20.06 -2.27 -4.10
C ILE A 544 20.38 -3.31 -5.20
N GLU A 545 20.59 -2.77 -6.40
CA GLU A 545 20.87 -3.39 -7.71
C GLU A 545 22.01 -4.42 -7.76
N ALA A 546 21.97 -5.28 -8.79
CA ALA A 546 23.17 -5.61 -9.55
C ALA A 546 22.89 -5.48 -11.06
N GLU A 547 23.82 -4.86 -11.80
CA GLU A 547 23.75 -4.72 -13.26
C GLU A 547 23.84 -6.07 -14.00
N GLN A 548 23.34 -6.09 -15.23
CA GLN A 548 23.22 -7.23 -16.15
C GLN A 548 24.58 -7.90 -16.51
N TRP A 549 25.14 -8.74 -15.65
CA TRP A 549 26.34 -9.52 -15.99
C TRP A 549 26.09 -11.04 -16.16
N ALA A 550 25.13 -11.67 -15.47
CA ALA A 550 24.98 -13.14 -15.50
C ALA A 550 24.43 -13.69 -16.82
N GLN A 551 23.48 -12.99 -17.48
CA GLN A 551 22.96 -13.40 -18.79
C GLN A 551 24.04 -13.30 -19.88
N ASP A 552 24.79 -12.19 -19.87
CA ASP A 552 25.89 -11.97 -20.79
C ASP A 552 27.04 -12.95 -20.53
N ALA A 553 27.36 -13.24 -19.26
CA ALA A 553 28.33 -14.25 -18.89
C ALA A 553 27.89 -15.65 -19.35
N ALA A 554 26.68 -16.11 -19.06
CA ALA A 554 26.21 -17.45 -19.42
C ALA A 554 26.04 -17.65 -20.93
N SER A 555 25.55 -16.62 -21.64
CA SER A 555 25.48 -16.62 -23.11
C SER A 555 26.87 -16.69 -23.73
N TYR A 556 27.82 -15.91 -23.21
CA TYR A 556 29.20 -15.90 -23.67
C TYR A 556 29.95 -17.20 -23.35
N VAL A 557 29.76 -17.74 -22.14
CA VAL A 557 30.30 -19.04 -21.68
C VAL A 557 29.95 -20.17 -22.64
N LEU A 558 28.69 -20.24 -23.09
CA LEU A 558 28.19 -21.38 -23.86
C LEU A 558 28.38 -21.21 -25.37
N THR A 559 28.52 -19.97 -25.85
CA THR A 559 28.45 -19.68 -27.30
C THR A 559 29.67 -18.93 -27.84
N GLY A 560 30.56 -18.44 -26.96
CA GLY A 560 31.68 -17.57 -27.33
C GLY A 560 31.26 -16.20 -27.84
N ARG A 561 29.98 -15.82 -27.69
CA ARG A 561 29.40 -14.57 -28.15
C ARG A 561 28.47 -14.00 -27.10
N PHE A 562 28.56 -12.70 -26.86
CA PHE A 562 27.54 -11.99 -26.08
C PHE A 562 26.23 -11.99 -26.86
N ASN A 563 25.13 -11.99 -26.14
CA ASN A 563 23.78 -11.91 -26.67
C ASN A 563 23.25 -13.08 -27.55
N SER A 564 23.70 -14.30 -27.31
CA SER A 564 23.19 -15.52 -27.95
C SER A 564 22.12 -16.24 -27.12
N ASP A 565 21.01 -16.63 -27.75
CA ASP A 565 19.95 -17.46 -27.14
C ASP A 565 20.40 -18.92 -26.98
N VAL A 566 20.88 -19.26 -25.78
CA VAL A 566 21.30 -20.61 -25.41
C VAL A 566 20.17 -21.63 -25.57
N GLY A 567 18.93 -21.24 -25.25
CA GLY A 567 17.78 -22.14 -25.35
C GLY A 567 17.47 -22.48 -26.81
N GLU A 568 17.59 -21.53 -27.73
CA GLU A 568 17.43 -21.79 -29.17
C GLU A 568 18.55 -22.70 -29.73
N ILE A 569 19.75 -22.63 -29.15
CA ILE A 569 20.87 -23.53 -29.51
C ILE A 569 20.59 -24.95 -29.01
N ILE A 570 20.13 -25.11 -27.77
CA ILE A 570 19.73 -26.42 -27.21
C ILE A 570 18.54 -26.99 -27.98
N ARG A 571 17.57 -26.16 -28.39
CA ARG A 571 16.45 -26.60 -29.22
C ARG A 571 16.92 -27.20 -30.56
N LYS A 572 18.01 -26.67 -31.13
CA LYS A 572 18.62 -27.21 -32.36
C LYS A 572 19.54 -28.41 -32.09
N ASN A 573 20.07 -28.54 -30.88
CA ASN A 573 20.93 -29.64 -30.46
C ASN A 573 20.60 -30.08 -29.01
N PRO A 574 19.59 -30.96 -28.82
CA PRO A 574 19.10 -31.34 -27.49
C PRO A 574 20.14 -32.03 -26.60
N ASP A 575 21.16 -32.67 -27.18
CA ASP A 575 22.22 -33.36 -26.44
C ASP A 575 23.01 -32.40 -25.52
N LEU A 576 23.04 -31.10 -25.85
CA LEU A 576 23.67 -30.07 -25.02
C LEU A 576 23.05 -29.96 -23.63
N LEU A 577 21.74 -30.21 -23.48
CA LEU A 577 21.09 -30.19 -22.17
C LEU A 577 21.63 -31.30 -21.27
N SER A 578 21.89 -32.48 -21.85
CA SER A 578 22.48 -33.61 -21.12
C SER A 578 23.91 -33.30 -20.68
N GLU A 579 24.70 -32.62 -21.51
CA GLU A 579 26.05 -32.17 -21.14
C GLU A 579 26.03 -31.10 -20.04
N ILE A 580 25.06 -30.19 -20.05
CA ILE A 580 24.85 -29.20 -18.98
C ILE A 580 24.54 -29.90 -17.65
N ILE A 581 23.68 -30.92 -17.66
CA ILE A 581 23.37 -31.71 -16.46
C ILE A 581 24.64 -32.43 -15.96
N LYS A 582 25.43 -33.06 -16.84
CA LYS A 582 26.69 -33.71 -16.45
C LYS A 582 27.70 -32.71 -15.86
N PHE A 583 27.85 -31.53 -16.47
CA PHE A 583 28.72 -30.47 -15.95
C PHE A 583 28.25 -30.02 -14.56
N ARG A 584 26.95 -29.82 -14.40
CA ARG A 584 26.34 -29.39 -13.14
C ARG A 584 26.64 -30.35 -11.97
N GLU A 585 26.57 -31.65 -12.22
CA GLU A 585 26.87 -32.70 -11.23
C GLU A 585 28.37 -32.94 -11.01
N SER A 586 29.24 -32.30 -11.81
CA SER A 586 30.69 -32.40 -11.64
C SER A 586 31.19 -31.53 -10.46
N SER A 587 32.36 -31.88 -9.91
CA SER A 587 33.04 -31.08 -8.89
C SER A 587 33.37 -29.66 -9.38
N THR A 588 33.68 -29.52 -10.67
CA THR A 588 33.92 -28.22 -11.33
C THR A 588 32.64 -27.37 -11.36
N GLY A 589 31.51 -27.96 -11.74
CA GLY A 589 30.21 -27.27 -11.73
C GLY A 589 29.79 -26.84 -10.33
N ALA A 590 30.00 -27.69 -9.32
CA ALA A 590 29.75 -27.34 -7.92
C ALA A 590 30.64 -26.20 -7.42
N SER A 591 31.92 -26.16 -7.83
CA SER A 591 32.83 -25.06 -7.51
C SER A 591 32.38 -23.75 -8.15
N PHE A 592 32.00 -23.79 -9.44
CA PHE A 592 31.52 -22.63 -10.20
C PHE A 592 30.31 -21.96 -9.53
N ARG A 593 29.30 -22.74 -9.14
CA ARG A 593 28.12 -22.21 -8.45
C ARG A 593 28.44 -21.62 -7.08
N ARG A 594 29.31 -22.28 -6.32
CA ARG A 594 29.75 -21.76 -5.01
C ARG A 594 30.43 -20.39 -5.15
N GLU A 595 31.22 -20.21 -6.20
CA GLU A 595 31.91 -18.96 -6.47
C GLU A 595 30.94 -17.84 -6.87
N ILE A 596 29.94 -18.15 -7.71
CA ILE A 596 28.84 -17.23 -8.03
C ILE A 596 28.07 -16.85 -6.77
N ALA A 597 27.70 -17.81 -5.93
CA ALA A 597 26.96 -17.58 -4.69
C ALA A 597 27.74 -16.70 -3.70
N GLN A 598 29.02 -16.97 -3.49
CA GLN A 598 29.90 -16.16 -2.64
C GLN A 598 30.03 -14.73 -3.15
N SER A 599 30.13 -14.59 -4.47
CA SER A 599 30.38 -13.30 -5.09
C SER A 599 29.09 -12.45 -5.20
N LEU A 600 27.91 -13.09 -5.30
CA LEU A 600 26.60 -12.45 -5.08
C LEU A 600 26.41 -11.99 -3.62
N ALA A 601 26.89 -12.77 -2.65
CA ALA A 601 26.80 -12.41 -1.23
C ALA A 601 27.77 -11.28 -0.81
N ALA A 602 28.87 -11.09 -1.56
CA ALA A 602 29.91 -10.10 -1.28
C ALA A 602 29.72 -8.75 -2.00
N ASP A 603 28.62 -8.59 -2.77
CA ASP A 603 28.29 -7.36 -3.53
C ASP A 603 29.41 -6.90 -4.50
N ASN A 604 30.22 -7.86 -4.99
CA ASN A 604 31.39 -7.60 -5.83
C ASN A 604 31.18 -8.16 -7.25
N GLY A 605 30.42 -7.45 -8.09
CA GLY A 605 30.17 -7.84 -9.48
C GLY A 605 31.44 -8.14 -10.31
N SER A 606 32.56 -7.47 -10.01
CA SER A 606 33.85 -7.69 -10.66
C SER A 606 34.55 -9.00 -10.26
N GLN A 607 34.31 -9.52 -9.05
CA GLN A 607 34.86 -10.79 -8.59
C GLN A 607 34.07 -11.98 -9.15
N ILE A 608 32.76 -11.84 -9.38
CA ILE A 608 31.94 -12.88 -10.03
C ILE A 608 32.42 -13.17 -11.45
N VAL A 609 32.78 -12.13 -12.20
CA VAL A 609 33.37 -12.27 -13.53
C VAL A 609 34.73 -12.97 -13.46
N THR A 610 35.56 -12.62 -12.47
CA THR A 610 36.88 -13.24 -12.26
C THR A 610 36.79 -14.73 -11.87
N ALA A 611 35.76 -15.07 -11.10
CA ALA A 611 35.39 -16.43 -10.70
C ALA A 611 34.93 -17.29 -11.87
N ILE A 612 33.96 -16.76 -12.62
CA ILE A 612 33.48 -17.35 -13.88
C ILE A 612 34.65 -17.54 -14.85
N ASN A 613 35.55 -16.55 -14.97
CA ASN A 613 36.76 -16.62 -15.77
C ASN A 613 37.75 -17.72 -15.33
N SER A 614 37.82 -18.05 -14.04
CA SER A 614 38.74 -19.07 -13.50
C SER A 614 38.20 -20.50 -13.71
N GLY A 615 36.90 -20.70 -13.51
CA GLY A 615 36.23 -21.99 -13.73
C GLY A 615 36.12 -22.39 -15.22
N LEU A 616 35.94 -21.41 -16.11
CA LEU A 616 35.87 -21.64 -17.56
C LEU A 616 37.19 -22.06 -18.21
N ASN A 617 38.32 -21.66 -17.62
CA ASN A 617 39.67 -22.02 -18.08
C ASN A 617 39.91 -23.55 -18.08
N GLN A 618 39.12 -24.33 -17.34
CA GLN A 618 39.27 -25.78 -17.24
C GLN A 618 38.41 -26.58 -18.24
N ALA A 619 37.43 -25.95 -18.91
CA ALA A 619 36.43 -26.67 -19.70
C ALA A 619 36.38 -26.32 -21.21
N ILE A 620 37.00 -25.21 -21.65
CA ILE A 620 36.87 -24.73 -23.05
C ILE A 620 38.27 -24.39 -23.64
N PRO A 621 38.63 -24.82 -24.88
CA PRO A 621 39.98 -24.68 -25.42
C PRO A 621 40.50 -23.22 -25.51
N ALA A 622 41.76 -23.04 -25.12
CA ALA A 622 42.45 -21.76 -24.90
C ALA A 622 42.50 -20.78 -26.10
N ALA A 623 42.30 -21.24 -27.33
CA ALA A 623 42.44 -20.41 -28.53
C ALA A 623 41.27 -19.40 -28.73
N VAL A 624 40.14 -19.58 -28.04
CA VAL A 624 38.93 -18.75 -28.18
C VAL A 624 38.88 -17.60 -27.15
N LEU A 625 39.57 -17.74 -26.01
CA LEU A 625 39.47 -16.84 -24.86
C LEU A 625 40.42 -15.62 -24.90
N GLN A 626 41.45 -15.64 -25.76
CA GLN A 626 42.50 -14.61 -25.73
C GLN A 626 42.03 -13.24 -26.23
N GLN A 627 41.13 -13.20 -27.22
CA GLN A 627 40.61 -11.96 -27.82
C GLN A 627 39.54 -11.26 -26.95
N ALA A 628 38.95 -12.01 -26.00
CA ALA A 628 37.94 -11.56 -25.05
C ALA A 628 38.51 -10.66 -23.93
N ARG A 629 39.81 -10.83 -23.64
CA ARG A 629 40.51 -10.22 -22.51
C ARG A 629 40.69 -8.70 -22.66
N ASP A 630 40.89 -8.21 -23.88
CA ASP A 630 41.38 -6.86 -24.10
C ASP A 630 40.28 -5.78 -24.05
N GLN A 631 39.00 -6.16 -24.04
CA GLN A 631 37.87 -5.22 -23.97
C GLN A 631 37.25 -5.06 -22.58
N LEU A 632 37.45 -6.02 -21.66
CA LEU A 632 36.79 -6.08 -20.36
C LEU A 632 37.49 -5.28 -19.25
N SER A 633 38.78 -4.94 -19.40
CA SER A 633 39.55 -4.23 -18.37
C SER A 633 39.28 -2.72 -18.30
N GLY A 634 38.46 -2.17 -19.20
CA GLY A 634 38.32 -0.72 -19.39
C GLY A 634 37.16 -0.03 -18.67
N LEU A 635 36.27 -0.73 -17.96
CA LEU A 635 34.94 -0.19 -17.61
C LEU A 635 34.59 -0.06 -16.12
N PHE A 636 35.49 -0.28 -15.16
CA PHE A 636 35.09 -0.32 -13.73
C PHE A 636 35.79 0.72 -12.85
N ILE A 637 34.98 1.61 -12.24
CA ILE A 637 35.32 2.44 -11.08
C ILE A 637 34.59 1.84 -9.85
N PRO A 638 35.21 1.72 -8.66
CA PRO A 638 34.56 1.14 -7.47
C PRO A 638 33.69 2.16 -6.71
N ARG A 639 32.64 1.69 -6.01
CA ARG A 639 31.96 2.42 -4.90
C ARG A 639 31.61 1.48 -3.73
N GLU A 640 31.50 2.07 -2.56
CA GLU A 640 31.67 1.47 -1.23
C GLU A 640 30.44 0.73 -0.63
N ASN A 641 30.78 -0.21 0.27
CA ASN A 641 29.99 -1.23 0.97
C ASN A 641 28.78 -0.76 1.81
N THR A 642 27.72 -1.61 1.86
CA THR A 642 26.96 -1.91 3.10
C THR A 642 26.35 -3.33 3.08
N SER A 643 26.30 -3.98 4.25
CA SER A 643 25.92 -5.38 4.43
C SER A 643 24.45 -5.59 4.87
N VAL A 644 23.60 -6.15 4.01
CA VAL A 644 22.39 -6.94 4.34
C VAL A 644 22.11 -7.93 3.19
N SER A 645 21.97 -9.23 3.49
CA SER A 645 21.62 -10.31 2.54
C SER A 645 20.24 -10.07 1.92
N THR A 646 20.21 -9.37 0.79
CA THR A 646 19.00 -9.09 0.02
C THR A 646 19.17 -9.70 -1.37
N PRO A 647 18.16 -10.38 -1.95
CA PRO A 647 18.29 -11.00 -3.25
C PRO A 647 18.63 -9.99 -4.34
N VAL A 648 19.56 -10.35 -5.21
CA VAL A 648 19.87 -9.58 -6.40
C VAL A 648 18.76 -9.80 -7.44
N VAL A 649 18.07 -8.71 -7.84
CA VAL A 649 16.95 -8.77 -8.79
C VAL A 649 17.45 -8.46 -10.19
N TRP A 650 17.18 -9.36 -11.14
CA TRP A 650 17.56 -9.23 -12.54
C TRP A 650 16.38 -8.70 -13.36
N GLY A 651 16.35 -7.37 -13.52
CA GLY A 651 15.46 -6.68 -14.46
C GLY A 651 16.07 -6.58 -15.86
N ASP A 652 15.22 -6.49 -16.89
CA ASP A 652 15.68 -6.12 -18.23
C ASP A 652 15.84 -4.59 -18.32
N LEU A 653 17.06 -4.09 -18.55
CA LEU A 653 17.35 -2.65 -18.73
C LEU A 653 16.57 -2.02 -19.89
N ARG A 654 16.11 -2.81 -20.88
CA ARG A 654 15.22 -2.33 -21.97
C ARG A 654 13.78 -2.10 -21.52
N ASN A 655 13.37 -2.79 -20.45
CA ASN A 655 12.10 -2.56 -19.77
C ASN A 655 12.28 -1.64 -18.54
N SER A 656 13.18 -0.66 -18.66
CA SER A 656 13.48 0.36 -17.64
C SER A 656 12.32 1.34 -17.44
N ASP A 657 12.51 2.32 -16.53
CA ASP A 657 11.58 3.42 -16.24
C ASP A 657 11.02 4.12 -17.49
N THR A 658 11.72 4.04 -18.63
CA THR A 658 11.25 4.57 -19.93
C THR A 658 9.94 3.93 -20.42
N GLN A 659 9.68 2.65 -20.14
CA GLN A 659 8.43 1.96 -20.51
C GLN A 659 7.23 2.40 -19.65
N ILE A 660 7.48 2.87 -18.43
CA ILE A 660 6.43 3.37 -17.52
C ILE A 660 5.70 4.57 -18.15
N SER A 661 6.38 5.35 -18.99
CA SER A 661 5.76 6.44 -19.76
C SER A 661 4.64 5.92 -20.70
N ARG A 662 4.81 4.73 -21.28
CA ARG A 662 3.81 4.08 -22.14
C ARG A 662 2.61 3.62 -21.32
N TRP A 663 2.85 3.13 -20.11
CA TRP A 663 1.78 2.76 -19.17
C TRP A 663 0.94 3.98 -18.78
N ARG A 664 1.59 5.10 -18.43
CA ARG A 664 0.90 6.37 -18.13
C ARG A 664 0.10 6.86 -19.33
N LYS A 665 0.65 6.75 -20.55
CA LYS A 665 -0.07 7.10 -21.78
C LYS A 665 -1.35 6.28 -21.93
N ARG A 666 -1.30 4.97 -21.70
CA ARG A 666 -2.49 4.10 -21.75
C ARG A 666 -3.49 4.44 -20.65
N SER A 667 -3.03 4.60 -19.41
CA SER A 667 -3.88 5.02 -18.29
C SER A 667 -4.55 6.37 -18.57
N ARG A 668 -3.88 7.29 -19.27
CA ARG A 668 -4.48 8.55 -19.72
C ARG A 668 -5.58 8.33 -20.76
N THR A 669 -5.37 7.49 -21.77
CA THR A 669 -6.41 7.13 -22.75
C THR A 669 -7.63 6.52 -22.06
N LEU A 670 -7.42 5.58 -21.13
CA LEU A 670 -8.50 4.96 -20.35
C LEU A 670 -9.23 5.98 -19.47
N LEU A 671 -8.52 6.96 -18.89
CA LEU A 671 -9.14 8.07 -18.16
C LEU A 671 -9.98 8.95 -19.09
N GLU A 672 -9.52 9.27 -20.29
CA GLU A 672 -10.27 10.04 -21.28
C GLU A 672 -11.55 9.32 -21.73
N GLU A 673 -11.51 8.00 -21.88
CA GLU A 673 -12.68 7.17 -22.13
C GLU A 673 -13.69 7.23 -20.97
N GLU A 674 -13.21 7.13 -19.72
CA GLU A 674 -14.07 7.23 -18.54
C GLU A 674 -14.68 8.64 -18.38
N ILE A 675 -13.92 9.70 -18.67
CA ILE A 675 -14.41 11.09 -18.70
C ILE A 675 -15.54 11.25 -19.71
N LYS A 676 -15.38 10.71 -20.93
CA LYS A 676 -16.42 10.75 -21.97
C LYS A 676 -17.65 9.95 -21.56
N ARG A 677 -17.44 8.76 -20.97
CA ARG A 677 -18.51 7.88 -20.49
C ARG A 677 -19.38 8.56 -19.41
N GLN A 678 -18.75 9.23 -18.46
CA GLN A 678 -19.43 9.92 -17.36
C GLN A 678 -19.81 11.38 -17.65
N ARG A 679 -19.41 11.92 -18.82
CA ARG A 679 -19.63 13.31 -19.23
C ARG A 679 -19.05 14.34 -18.24
N LEU A 680 -17.84 14.07 -17.74
CA LEU A 680 -17.18 14.92 -16.75
C LEU A 680 -16.43 16.09 -17.40
N GLY A 681 -16.55 17.28 -16.80
CA GLY A 681 -15.75 18.46 -17.09
C GLY A 681 -14.50 18.57 -16.21
N PRO A 682 -13.53 19.46 -16.54
CA PRO A 682 -12.28 19.60 -15.80
C PRO A 682 -12.44 20.05 -14.33
N SER A 683 -13.54 20.74 -14.02
CA SER A 683 -13.85 21.25 -12.68
C SER A 683 -14.73 20.29 -11.86
N ASP A 684 -15.25 19.23 -12.48
CA ASP A 684 -16.04 18.21 -11.78
C ASP A 684 -15.14 17.36 -10.88
N GLU A 685 -15.74 16.73 -9.88
CA GLU A 685 -14.99 15.87 -8.97
C GLU A 685 -14.38 14.68 -9.68
N CYS A 686 -13.14 14.39 -9.31
CA CYS A 686 -12.39 13.31 -9.90
C CYS A 686 -13.03 11.96 -9.53
N PRO A 687 -13.33 11.09 -10.51
CA PRO A 687 -13.99 9.82 -10.26
C PRO A 687 -13.15 8.84 -9.44
N CYS A 688 -11.85 9.13 -9.21
CA CYS A 688 -11.02 8.37 -8.29
C CYS A 688 -11.40 8.51 -6.81
N GLY A 689 -12.39 9.35 -6.48
CA GLY A 689 -12.87 9.51 -5.11
C GLY A 689 -11.98 10.38 -4.22
N SER A 690 -11.05 11.14 -4.81
CA SER A 690 -10.18 12.07 -4.07
C SER A 690 -10.93 13.26 -3.46
N GLY A 691 -12.06 13.63 -4.06
CA GLY A 691 -12.77 14.86 -3.75
C GLY A 691 -12.19 16.12 -4.41
N GLU A 692 -11.19 15.98 -5.29
CA GLU A 692 -10.58 17.08 -6.04
C GLU A 692 -11.23 17.30 -7.40
N PRO A 693 -11.20 18.53 -7.93
CA PRO A 693 -11.47 18.76 -9.34
C PRO A 693 -10.55 17.90 -10.22
N LEU A 694 -11.12 17.24 -11.22
CA LEU A 694 -10.46 16.31 -12.13
C LEU A 694 -9.13 16.86 -12.69
N LYS A 695 -9.11 18.14 -13.10
CA LYS A 695 -7.93 18.83 -13.64
C LYS A 695 -6.76 18.94 -12.68
N PHE A 696 -7.02 18.94 -11.38
CA PHE A 696 -5.99 19.00 -10.34
C PHE A 696 -5.62 17.61 -9.79
N CYS A 697 -6.34 16.58 -10.22
CA CYS A 697 -6.25 15.23 -9.69
C CYS A 697 -5.69 14.26 -10.75
N CYS A 698 -6.47 13.28 -11.21
CA CYS A 698 -5.97 12.25 -12.13
C CYS A 698 -5.56 12.78 -13.50
N GLN A 699 -6.16 13.87 -14.01
CA GLN A 699 -5.68 14.49 -15.26
C GLN A 699 -4.26 15.06 -15.11
N ARG A 700 -3.97 15.73 -13.99
CA ARG A 700 -2.62 16.24 -13.67
C ARG A 700 -1.63 15.12 -13.37
N ALA A 701 -2.08 14.05 -12.72
CA ALA A 701 -1.22 12.91 -12.42
C ALA A 701 -0.80 12.15 -13.68
N LEU A 702 -1.65 12.15 -14.72
CA LEU A 702 -1.41 11.45 -15.99
C LEU A 702 -0.98 12.38 -17.14
N SER A 703 -0.89 13.69 -16.90
CA SER A 703 -0.40 14.67 -17.89
C SER A 703 1.08 14.51 -18.18
#